data_AF-A0A954HU94-F1
#
_entry.id   AF-A0A954HU94-F1
#
_cell.length_a   1.000
_cell.length_b   1.000
_cell.length_c   1.000
_cell.angle_alpha   90.00
_cell.angle_beta   90.00
_cell.angle_gamma   90.00
#
_symmetry.space_group_name_H-M   'P 1'
#
loop_
_entity.id
_entity.type
_entity.pdbx_description
1 polymer ?
#
loop_
_entity_poly.entity_id
_entity_poly.type
_entity_poly.pdbx_seq_one_letter_code
_entity_poly.pdbx_strand_id
1 'polypeptide(L)'
;MTVAPQQHLPSSAVADGESHGHSRHLGGSAESAGGSVADRVQAEHAATGFHPLAVWCTSLLLHSLLVVLSSAIYFTVESQPELPELTVTVEDIDDAPLVLQEMTQELDSYSADHDAPVTETSKAVAATAANHKLREQILDPRLDTQAPTDPLAYGLSNNELSEVLEGVEGAVVATEGDVGTVDRITQEIVARLRTGRVAVAWLMDASESLSERREQVITRFDRVYRELDELAAGHKESLLTSVSAFGRNTVVVTKEPTADRKAIQDAVHRIPVDDSGVENVFAAIRETAEAHKLLSRKGYQVMMVVLTDECGNDFSELDDALRHVKRSRIPVFVMGPMAPFGCHEVKVPWTHPQTHEVYRLPVERGPESIRLEYTALPSWNNELRDLVLPSGLGAFGLARLSRESGGIYFLYPDKGVSRWGIDLTSMLRYSPEYVTTGEYTKLVEKSPLRQVVLGAADVMHKAGWRQPQTRFLASGIQFDIRDSQDTLVKLSEFFDNAITQMRAVEKERDEETSPRWLAHYDLLMGRLLANRIRLNNSIPLLNEMYARPKACQDGTTNAWELTGIEGTALRNPGGEGVNPDAAANSSGDDEQDLSIARSYLERVEARHPGTPWAVLARLELDAPMEFEWQEAFMTPPAGEKLPWDQKPWSELSEKQKEAKKKFERFQVLEKQKAEAAAEKSVTPDGKPVKIPKL
;
A
#
# COMPACT_ATOMS: atom_id res chain seq x y z
N MET A 1 -6.66 -14.26 54.43
CA MET A 1 -7.54 -13.94 55.57
C MET A 1 -8.77 -13.24 55.02
N THR A 2 -9.98 -13.69 55.39
CA THR A 2 -11.23 -12.94 55.63
C THR A 2 -11.76 -11.89 54.61
N VAL A 3 -13.05 -11.80 54.26
CA VAL A 3 -14.29 -12.61 54.33
C VAL A 3 -15.23 -12.05 53.22
N ALA A 4 -16.17 -12.84 52.67
CA ALA A 4 -17.12 -12.45 51.59
C ALA A 4 -18.52 -12.07 52.17
N PRO A 5 -19.69 -12.37 51.55
CA PRO A 5 -20.26 -12.09 50.22
C PRO A 5 -21.69 -11.43 50.29
N GLN A 6 -22.42 -11.29 49.16
CA GLN A 6 -23.81 -11.82 48.89
C GLN A 6 -24.45 -11.14 47.65
N GLN A 7 -24.97 -11.83 46.61
CA GLN A 7 -26.20 -12.67 46.46
C GLN A 7 -27.52 -11.87 46.52
N HIS A 8 -28.63 -12.16 45.80
CA HIS A 8 -28.96 -13.03 44.64
C HIS A 8 -30.32 -12.54 44.04
N LEU A 9 -30.59 -12.80 42.76
CA LEU A 9 -31.95 -12.69 42.15
C LEU A 9 -32.67 -14.06 42.13
N PRO A 10 -34.01 -14.10 42.27
CA PRO A 10 -34.85 -15.24 41.90
C PRO A 10 -35.77 -14.98 40.68
N SER A 11 -36.49 -16.03 40.25
CA SER A 11 -37.15 -16.18 38.93
C SER A 11 -38.63 -16.64 39.06
N SER A 12 -39.33 -16.74 37.92
CA SER A 12 -40.66 -17.38 37.68
C SER A 12 -41.91 -16.58 38.13
N ALA A 13 -43.13 -16.79 37.61
CA ALA A 13 -43.66 -17.87 36.75
C ALA A 13 -44.85 -17.44 35.84
N VAL A 14 -45.37 -18.41 35.08
CA VAL A 14 -46.50 -18.39 34.11
C VAL A 14 -47.89 -18.50 34.78
N ALA A 15 -48.97 -17.95 34.19
CA ALA A 15 -50.32 -18.57 34.12
C ALA A 15 -51.38 -17.76 33.32
N ASP A 16 -52.34 -18.47 32.70
CA ASP A 16 -53.47 -18.00 31.89
C ASP A 16 -54.70 -17.52 32.70
N GLY A 17 -55.74 -17.01 32.02
CA GLY A 17 -57.10 -16.89 32.58
C GLY A 17 -58.13 -16.07 31.77
N GLU A 18 -59.12 -16.74 31.18
CA GLU A 18 -60.23 -16.13 30.41
C GLU A 18 -61.43 -15.63 31.27
N SER A 19 -62.45 -15.12 30.56
CA SER A 19 -63.90 -15.03 30.90
C SER A 19 -64.40 -13.71 31.51
N HIS A 20 -65.64 -13.25 31.34
CA HIS A 20 -66.68 -13.27 30.29
C HIS A 20 -67.93 -12.56 30.87
N GLY A 21 -68.84 -12.03 30.04
CA GLY A 21 -70.14 -11.45 30.47
C GLY A 21 -70.13 -9.93 30.68
N HIS A 22 -71.21 -9.16 30.46
CA HIS A 22 -72.61 -9.44 30.07
C HIS A 22 -73.11 -8.21 29.26
N SER A 23 -73.70 -8.32 28.06
CA SER A 23 -75.08 -8.71 27.69
C SER A 23 -76.14 -7.58 27.68
N ARG A 24 -76.98 -7.57 26.61
CA ARG A 24 -78.27 -6.85 26.35
C ARG A 24 -78.17 -5.48 25.61
N HIS A 25 -78.73 -5.30 24.40
CA HIS A 25 -80.17 -5.29 23.95
C HIS A 25 -80.95 -4.05 24.45
N LEU A 26 -81.72 -3.24 23.69
CA LEU A 26 -82.20 -3.14 22.28
C LEU A 26 -82.34 -1.63 21.90
N GLY A 27 -82.65 -1.15 20.68
CA GLY A 27 -82.84 -1.78 19.36
C GLY A 27 -83.97 -1.13 18.50
N GLY A 28 -83.66 -0.63 17.29
CA GLY A 28 -84.58 0.01 16.31
C GLY A 28 -84.47 1.55 16.22
N SER A 29 -84.93 2.27 15.19
CA SER A 29 -85.30 1.94 13.79
C SER A 29 -85.61 3.25 13.02
N ALA A 30 -85.05 3.45 11.82
CA ALA A 30 -85.30 4.59 10.90
C ALA A 30 -84.99 6.00 11.48
N GLU A 31 -84.81 7.09 10.73
CA GLU A 31 -85.15 7.41 9.34
C GLU A 31 -84.16 8.44 8.74
N SER A 32 -84.26 8.79 7.45
CA SER A 32 -83.28 9.60 6.73
C SER A 32 -83.36 11.12 6.96
N ALA A 33 -82.20 11.77 7.15
CA ALA A 33 -82.01 13.19 6.82
C ALA A 33 -80.56 13.45 6.39
N GLY A 34 -80.37 14.05 5.21
CA GLY A 34 -79.05 14.43 4.71
C GLY A 34 -78.54 15.71 5.37
N GLY A 35 -77.31 15.68 5.91
CA GLY A 35 -76.58 16.84 6.42
C GLY A 35 -75.14 16.79 5.92
N SER A 36 -74.59 17.94 5.53
CA SER A 36 -73.25 18.04 4.96
C SER A 36 -72.17 17.69 5.99
N VAL A 37 -71.09 17.04 5.54
CA VAL A 37 -69.89 16.77 6.36
C VAL A 37 -69.28 18.09 6.89
N ALA A 38 -69.51 19.22 6.21
CA ALA A 38 -69.02 20.53 6.63
C ALA A 38 -69.54 20.99 8.01
N ASP A 39 -70.82 20.75 8.32
CA ASP A 39 -71.45 21.25 9.55
C ASP A 39 -70.95 20.52 10.81
N ARG A 40 -70.40 19.30 10.65
CA ARG A 40 -69.89 18.50 11.76
C ARG A 40 -68.47 18.91 12.19
N VAL A 41 -67.68 19.51 11.29
CA VAL A 41 -66.31 19.98 11.58
C VAL A 41 -66.32 21.28 12.40
N GLN A 42 -67.30 22.16 12.19
CA GLN A 42 -67.39 23.42 12.96
C GLN A 42 -67.83 23.23 14.42
N ALA A 43 -68.43 22.08 14.77
CA ALA A 43 -68.86 21.79 16.15
C ALA A 43 -67.72 21.27 17.07
N GLU A 44 -66.73 20.54 16.54
CA GLU A 44 -65.64 20.00 17.36
C GLU A 44 -64.57 21.04 17.76
N HIS A 45 -64.37 22.09 16.94
CA HIS A 45 -63.40 23.15 17.26
C HIS A 45 -63.78 24.05 18.45
N ALA A 46 -64.99 23.94 18.99
CA ALA A 46 -65.42 24.66 20.19
C ALA A 46 -65.06 23.95 21.51
N ALA A 47 -64.62 22.68 21.47
CA ALA A 47 -64.49 21.83 22.66
C ALA A 47 -63.05 21.67 23.21
N THR A 48 -62.02 22.03 22.45
CA THR A 48 -60.61 21.91 22.88
C THR A 48 -59.91 23.27 22.81
N GLY A 49 -59.73 23.92 23.97
CA GLY A 49 -59.16 25.26 24.11
C GLY A 49 -57.65 25.38 23.87
N PHE A 50 -57.16 24.92 22.71
CA PHE A 50 -55.78 25.12 22.26
C PHE A 50 -55.73 26.18 21.16
N HIS A 51 -55.27 27.39 21.52
CA HIS A 51 -54.99 28.42 20.52
C HIS A 51 -53.83 27.98 19.61
N PRO A 52 -53.95 28.08 18.27
CA PRO A 52 -52.88 27.66 17.34
C PRO A 52 -51.57 28.44 17.53
N LEU A 53 -51.66 29.68 18.04
CA LEU A 53 -50.51 30.48 18.48
C LEU A 53 -49.70 29.80 19.60
N ALA A 54 -50.36 29.13 20.56
CA ALA A 54 -49.65 28.43 21.64
C ALA A 54 -48.89 27.20 21.14
N VAL A 55 -49.45 26.47 20.16
CA VAL A 55 -48.78 25.33 19.52
C VAL A 55 -47.55 25.81 18.71
N TRP A 56 -47.67 26.92 17.99
CA TRP A 56 -46.53 27.54 17.31
C TRP A 56 -45.45 28.01 18.28
N CYS A 57 -45.81 28.70 19.36
CA CYS A 57 -44.86 29.15 20.37
C CYS A 57 -44.15 27.98 21.09
N THR A 58 -44.86 26.89 21.40
CA THR A 58 -44.26 25.70 22.02
C THR A 58 -43.31 24.97 21.06
N SER A 59 -43.66 24.83 19.78
CA SER A 59 -42.77 24.27 18.77
C SER A 59 -41.51 25.12 18.57
N LEU A 60 -41.65 26.45 18.48
CA LEU A 60 -40.53 27.38 18.33
C LEU A 60 -39.60 27.37 19.56
N LEU A 61 -40.15 27.26 20.77
CA LEU A 61 -39.38 27.09 22.00
C LEU A 61 -38.62 25.76 22.02
N LEU A 62 -39.26 24.67 21.59
CA LEU A 62 -38.62 23.35 21.54
C LEU A 62 -37.43 23.34 20.57
N HIS A 63 -37.60 23.87 19.35
CA HIS A 63 -36.52 23.94 18.36
C HIS A 63 -35.41 24.90 18.79
N SER A 64 -35.74 26.06 19.36
CA SER A 64 -34.74 26.98 19.93
C SER A 64 -33.93 26.33 21.06
N LEU A 65 -34.58 25.58 21.95
CA LEU A 65 -33.91 24.83 23.03
C LEU A 65 -32.97 23.75 22.46
N LEU A 66 -33.40 23.06 21.40
CA LEU A 66 -32.64 21.99 20.75
C LEU A 66 -31.39 22.54 20.03
N VAL A 67 -31.49 23.71 19.39
CA VAL A 67 -30.34 24.44 18.82
C VAL A 67 -29.38 24.90 19.92
N VAL A 68 -29.87 25.44 21.03
CA VAL A 68 -29.02 25.85 22.17
C VAL A 68 -28.32 24.64 22.83
N LEU A 69 -29.02 23.52 23.00
CA LEU A 69 -28.42 22.26 23.49
C LEU A 69 -27.35 21.73 22.52
N SER A 70 -27.62 21.75 21.22
CA SER A 70 -26.66 21.30 20.20
C SER A 70 -25.41 22.20 20.16
N SER A 71 -25.59 23.51 20.29
CA SER A 71 -24.50 24.49 20.40
C SER A 71 -23.70 24.30 21.70
N ALA A 72 -24.36 24.06 22.83
CA ALA A 72 -23.68 23.76 24.09
C ALA A 72 -22.84 22.47 23.99
N ILE A 73 -23.38 21.40 23.36
CA ILE A 73 -22.64 20.16 23.11
C ILE A 73 -21.42 20.45 22.21
N TYR A 74 -21.60 21.18 21.11
CA TYR A 74 -20.53 21.60 20.21
C TYR A 74 -19.39 22.30 20.97
N PHE A 75 -19.71 23.33 21.78
CA PHE A 75 -18.72 24.03 22.59
C PHE A 75 -18.07 23.16 23.66
N THR A 76 -18.75 22.16 24.24
CA THR A 76 -18.12 21.20 25.18
C THR A 76 -17.21 20.16 24.52
N VAL A 77 -17.37 19.91 23.22
CA VAL A 77 -16.48 19.04 22.44
C VAL A 77 -15.24 19.82 21.99
N GLU A 78 -15.42 21.05 21.50
CA GLU A 78 -14.34 21.97 21.10
C GLU A 78 -13.46 22.43 22.30
N SER A 79 -13.98 22.38 23.53
CA SER A 79 -13.25 22.76 24.75
C SER A 79 -12.61 21.60 25.51
N GLN A 80 -12.44 20.43 24.87
CA GLN A 80 -11.39 19.50 25.30
C GLN A 80 -10.04 20.22 25.17
N PRO A 81 -9.25 20.38 26.24
CA PRO A 81 -7.96 21.05 26.12
C PRO A 81 -7.04 20.22 25.23
N GLU A 82 -6.49 20.84 24.19
CA GLU A 82 -5.35 20.28 23.48
C GLU A 82 -4.25 19.94 24.49
N LEU A 83 -3.56 18.82 24.27
CA LEU A 83 -2.43 18.41 25.10
C LEU A 83 -1.43 19.58 25.17
N PRO A 84 -0.94 19.96 26.36
CA PRO A 84 -0.14 21.16 26.51
C PRO A 84 1.11 21.07 25.62
N GLU A 85 1.19 21.98 24.66
CA GLU A 85 2.33 22.15 23.77
C GLU A 85 3.59 22.26 24.63
N LEU A 86 4.52 21.31 24.45
CA LEU A 86 5.66 21.16 25.35
C LEU A 86 6.61 22.35 25.15
N THR A 87 6.39 23.42 25.91
CA THR A 87 7.18 24.64 25.83
C THR A 87 8.60 24.34 26.31
N VAL A 88 9.49 24.01 25.39
CA VAL A 88 10.91 23.87 25.66
C VAL A 88 11.43 25.26 26.03
N THR A 89 11.55 25.52 27.33
CA THR A 89 12.33 26.64 27.83
C THR A 89 13.78 26.41 27.46
N VAL A 90 14.22 27.07 26.39
CA VAL A 90 15.64 27.20 26.07
C VAL A 90 16.25 28.03 27.19
N GLU A 91 17.06 27.41 28.05
CA GLU A 91 17.98 28.16 28.91
C GLU A 91 19.01 28.85 28.01
N ASP A 92 19.21 30.15 28.22
CA ASP A 92 20.17 30.96 27.47
C ASP A 92 21.58 30.37 27.56
N ILE A 93 22.19 30.07 26.41
CA ILE A 93 23.61 29.76 26.30
C ILE A 93 24.27 30.89 25.51
N ASP A 94 25.26 31.54 26.14
CA ASP A 94 25.88 32.81 25.74
C ASP A 94 26.09 33.03 24.23
N ASP A 95 25.67 34.22 23.78
CA ASP A 95 25.98 34.77 22.45
C ASP A 95 27.49 34.92 22.22
N ALA A 96 28.06 34.03 21.41
CA ALA A 96 29.33 34.26 20.73
C ALA A 96 29.05 34.68 19.27
N PRO A 97 29.32 35.95 18.88
CA PRO A 97 28.93 36.44 17.57
C PRO A 97 29.73 35.77 16.44
N LEU A 98 29.05 34.98 15.62
CA LEU A 98 29.61 34.47 14.37
C LEU A 98 29.70 35.63 13.36
N VAL A 99 30.92 36.02 13.00
CA VAL A 99 31.15 37.06 11.99
C VAL A 99 30.77 36.51 10.61
N LEU A 100 29.59 36.87 10.12
CA LEU A 100 29.26 36.74 8.70
C LEU A 100 30.08 37.77 7.92
N GLN A 101 31.00 37.30 7.07
CA GLN A 101 31.64 38.15 6.08
C GLN A 101 30.76 38.18 4.83
N GLU A 102 30.08 39.30 4.60
CA GLU A 102 29.34 39.54 3.36
C GLU A 102 30.29 39.49 2.16
N MET A 103 29.99 38.61 1.20
CA MET A 103 30.41 38.79 -0.19
C MET A 103 29.17 39.09 -1.01
N THR A 104 28.87 40.37 -1.13
CA THR A 104 27.99 40.88 -2.18
C THR A 104 28.66 40.67 -3.53
N GLN A 105 27.94 40.07 -4.48
CA GLN A 105 28.26 40.22 -5.89
C GLN A 105 26.97 40.41 -6.68
N GLU A 106 27.04 41.30 -7.66
CA GLU A 106 25.89 42.04 -8.19
C GLU A 106 24.97 41.20 -9.07
N LEU A 107 23.68 41.56 -9.03
CA LEU A 107 22.61 40.91 -9.77
C LEU A 107 22.52 41.48 -11.19
N ASP A 108 23.34 40.98 -12.11
CA ASP A 108 23.22 41.36 -13.53
C ASP A 108 22.10 40.57 -14.22
N SER A 109 21.17 41.29 -14.83
CA SER A 109 20.01 40.71 -15.52
C SER A 109 20.42 40.00 -16.82
N TYR A 110 19.94 38.77 -17.03
CA TYR A 110 19.91 38.17 -18.37
C TYR A 110 18.58 37.49 -18.68
N SER A 111 18.21 37.55 -19.95
CA SER A 111 16.92 37.10 -20.49
C SER A 111 16.78 35.58 -20.53
N ALA A 112 15.54 35.11 -20.60
CA ALA A 112 15.20 33.70 -20.77
C ALA A 112 15.95 33.04 -21.93
N ASP A 113 16.58 31.90 -21.65
CA ASP A 113 17.06 30.95 -22.65
C ASP A 113 16.77 29.51 -22.15
N HIS A 114 16.53 28.59 -23.08
CA HIS A 114 16.09 27.22 -22.79
C HIS A 114 17.28 26.26 -22.62
N ASP A 115 18.02 26.36 -21.52
CA ASP A 115 18.80 25.23 -20.97
C ASP A 115 19.35 25.57 -19.56
N ALA A 116 18.70 25.07 -18.50
CA ALA A 116 19.19 25.19 -17.13
C ALA A 116 20.12 24.01 -16.77
N PRO A 117 21.27 24.22 -16.10
CA PRO A 117 22.26 23.19 -15.91
C PRO A 117 21.83 22.14 -14.89
N VAL A 118 21.66 20.91 -15.38
CA VAL A 118 21.64 19.67 -14.61
C VAL A 118 22.85 19.63 -13.64
N THR A 119 22.60 19.37 -12.35
CA THR A 119 23.64 19.28 -11.30
C THR A 119 24.74 18.26 -11.66
N GLU A 120 25.98 18.48 -11.24
CA GLU A 120 27.11 17.60 -11.61
C GLU A 120 26.88 16.14 -11.22
N THR A 121 26.27 15.88 -10.05
CA THR A 121 25.84 14.55 -9.61
C THR A 121 24.93 13.87 -10.63
N SER A 122 24.01 14.63 -11.23
CA SER A 122 23.06 14.12 -12.24
C SER A 122 23.71 13.92 -13.61
N LYS A 123 24.76 14.69 -13.95
CA LYS A 123 25.56 14.47 -15.18
C LYS A 123 26.44 13.22 -15.07
N ALA A 124 27.04 12.97 -13.91
CA ALA A 124 27.82 11.75 -13.65
C ALA A 124 26.96 10.49 -13.83
N VAL A 125 25.78 10.45 -13.19
CA VAL A 125 24.83 9.32 -13.30
C VAL A 125 24.33 9.13 -14.74
N ALA A 126 24.07 10.22 -15.49
CA ALA A 126 23.68 10.13 -16.90
C ALA A 126 24.78 9.53 -17.80
N ALA A 127 26.05 9.84 -17.54
CA ALA A 127 27.18 9.25 -18.25
C ALA A 127 27.32 7.74 -17.96
N THR A 128 27.13 7.32 -16.71
CA THR A 128 27.12 5.90 -16.33
C THR A 128 25.97 5.13 -17.00
N ALA A 129 24.77 5.73 -17.08
CA ALA A 129 23.62 5.13 -17.75
C ALA A 129 23.84 4.96 -19.27
N ALA A 130 24.52 5.92 -19.92
CA ALA A 130 24.90 5.80 -21.33
C ALA A 130 25.85 4.62 -21.58
N ASN A 131 26.85 4.42 -20.70
CA ASN A 131 27.78 3.29 -20.77
C ASN A 131 27.09 1.94 -20.50
N HIS A 132 26.12 1.88 -19.58
CA HIS A 132 25.35 0.65 -19.34
C HIS A 132 24.50 0.26 -20.55
N LYS A 133 23.79 1.24 -21.14
CA LYS A 133 22.93 1.01 -22.32
C LYS A 133 23.72 0.62 -23.57
N LEU A 134 24.94 1.13 -23.73
CA LEU A 134 25.86 0.69 -24.77
C LEU A 134 26.31 -0.77 -24.58
N ARG A 135 26.43 -1.22 -23.33
CA ARG A 135 26.85 -2.59 -22.98
C ARG A 135 25.76 -3.63 -23.27
N GLU A 136 24.50 -3.30 -23.02
CA GLU A 136 23.34 -4.14 -23.40
C GLU A 136 23.18 -4.26 -24.92
N GLN A 137 23.49 -3.22 -25.70
CA GLN A 137 23.40 -3.25 -27.16
C GLN A 137 24.48 -4.10 -27.86
N ILE A 138 25.48 -4.61 -27.13
CA ILE A 138 26.58 -5.42 -27.69
C ILE A 138 26.32 -6.93 -27.57
N LEU A 139 25.25 -7.38 -26.89
CA LEU A 139 24.84 -8.79 -26.90
C LEU A 139 24.12 -9.15 -28.22
N ASP A 140 24.89 -9.62 -29.19
CA ASP A 140 24.41 -10.18 -30.45
C ASP A 140 23.58 -11.47 -30.18
N PRO A 141 22.28 -11.53 -30.52
CA PRO A 141 21.36 -12.57 -30.04
C PRO A 141 21.47 -13.91 -30.81
N ARG A 142 22.68 -14.28 -31.28
CA ARG A 142 22.91 -15.47 -32.09
C ARG A 142 24.25 -16.15 -31.79
N LEU A 143 24.22 -17.11 -30.87
CA LEU A 143 24.95 -18.39 -31.01
C LEU A 143 24.35 -19.43 -30.05
N ASP A 144 24.20 -20.65 -30.55
CA ASP A 144 23.50 -21.76 -29.89
C ASP A 144 24.49 -22.85 -29.46
N THR A 145 24.07 -23.70 -28.51
CA THR A 145 24.67 -24.97 -28.08
C THR A 145 26.09 -25.04 -27.51
N GLN A 146 26.15 -25.52 -26.25
CA GLN A 146 27.20 -26.37 -25.63
C GLN A 146 28.67 -25.91 -25.60
N ALA A 147 29.13 -25.50 -24.41
CA ALA A 147 30.54 -25.45 -24.01
C ALA A 147 30.64 -25.66 -22.45
N PRO A 148 31.81 -26.01 -21.87
CA PRO A 148 31.84 -27.04 -20.82
C PRO A 148 32.00 -26.54 -19.37
N THR A 149 31.76 -27.46 -18.43
CA THR A 149 32.15 -27.31 -17.03
C THR A 149 33.67 -27.43 -16.86
N ASP A 150 34.35 -26.33 -16.58
CA ASP A 150 35.64 -26.30 -15.89
C ASP A 150 35.83 -24.95 -15.16
N PRO A 151 36.69 -24.87 -14.12
CA PRO A 151 36.60 -23.81 -13.13
C PRO A 151 37.17 -22.48 -13.61
N LEU A 152 36.38 -21.40 -13.47
CA LEU A 152 36.81 -20.02 -13.72
C LEU A 152 37.79 -19.54 -12.64
N ALA A 153 39.04 -19.95 -12.78
CA ALA A 153 40.20 -19.19 -12.31
C ALA A 153 40.47 -18.03 -13.29
N TYR A 154 39.60 -17.01 -13.28
CA TYR A 154 39.86 -15.72 -13.92
C TYR A 154 40.04 -14.66 -12.85
N GLY A 155 41.20 -13.99 -12.89
CA GLY A 155 41.78 -13.36 -11.70
C GLY A 155 41.26 -11.96 -11.37
N LEU A 156 41.40 -11.62 -10.09
CA LEU A 156 41.28 -10.28 -9.50
C LEU A 156 42.36 -9.27 -9.99
N SER A 157 42.97 -9.49 -11.16
CA SER A 157 44.09 -8.69 -11.67
C SER A 157 43.72 -7.65 -12.73
N ASN A 158 42.56 -7.77 -13.38
CA ASN A 158 42.22 -7.01 -14.59
C ASN A 158 40.91 -6.21 -14.53
N ASN A 159 40.20 -6.19 -13.38
CA ASN A 159 39.25 -5.10 -13.16
C ASN A 159 40.05 -3.86 -12.77
N GLU A 160 39.92 -2.80 -13.56
CA GLU A 160 40.53 -1.50 -13.31
C GLU A 160 40.07 -0.98 -11.95
N LEU A 161 40.97 -1.10 -10.98
CA LEU A 161 40.71 -0.85 -9.56
C LEU A 161 40.66 0.66 -9.22
N SER A 162 40.35 1.45 -10.24
CA SER A 162 40.33 2.91 -10.32
C SER A 162 38.95 3.49 -10.63
N GLU A 163 37.96 2.70 -11.06
CA GLU A 163 36.54 3.09 -11.00
C GLU A 163 35.92 2.79 -9.63
N VAL A 164 36.62 3.21 -8.57
CA VAL A 164 35.92 3.61 -7.35
C VAL A 164 35.24 4.93 -7.70
N LEU A 165 33.97 4.85 -8.08
CA LEU A 165 33.11 6.03 -8.22
C LEU A 165 32.96 6.69 -6.84
N GLU A 166 33.84 7.66 -6.55
CA GLU A 166 33.57 8.68 -5.55
C GLU A 166 32.24 9.35 -5.91
N GLY A 167 31.22 9.20 -5.05
CA GLY A 167 29.88 9.77 -5.28
C GLY A 167 28.67 8.84 -5.15
N VAL A 168 28.83 7.58 -4.71
CA VAL A 168 27.71 6.65 -4.45
C VAL A 168 27.29 6.62 -2.96
N GLU A 169 27.61 7.67 -2.18
CA GLU A 169 27.09 7.80 -0.81
C GLU A 169 25.57 7.98 -0.84
N GLY A 170 24.85 7.04 -0.22
CA GLY A 170 23.41 7.12 -0.04
C GLY A 170 22.53 6.83 -1.25
N ALA A 171 23.04 6.04 -2.20
CA ALA A 171 22.24 5.51 -3.31
C ALA A 171 21.34 4.33 -2.88
N VAL A 172 20.24 4.15 -3.62
CA VAL A 172 19.50 2.88 -3.68
C VAL A 172 20.04 2.12 -4.89
N VAL A 173 20.48 0.88 -4.70
CA VAL A 173 21.15 0.07 -5.73
C VAL A 173 20.39 -1.24 -5.93
N ALA A 174 19.97 -1.48 -7.18
CA ALA A 174 19.46 -2.78 -7.61
C ALA A 174 20.62 -3.75 -7.83
N THR A 175 20.43 -5.02 -7.48
CA THR A 175 21.46 -6.06 -7.61
C THR A 175 20.91 -7.31 -8.26
N GLU A 176 21.79 -8.13 -8.85
CA GLU A 176 21.48 -9.48 -9.34
C GLU A 176 21.32 -10.49 -8.19
N GLY A 177 20.53 -10.12 -7.18
CA GLY A 177 20.26 -10.94 -6.00
C GLY A 177 21.22 -10.74 -4.84
N ASP A 178 20.94 -11.47 -3.77
CA ASP A 178 21.67 -11.47 -2.51
C ASP A 178 23.18 -11.71 -2.74
N VAL A 179 23.53 -12.52 -3.74
CA VAL A 179 24.92 -12.78 -4.18
C VAL A 179 25.60 -11.51 -4.68
N GLY A 180 24.97 -10.77 -5.61
CA GLY A 180 25.52 -9.51 -6.13
C GLY A 180 25.59 -8.42 -5.06
N THR A 181 24.65 -8.43 -4.11
CA THR A 181 24.68 -7.55 -2.94
C THR A 181 25.86 -7.83 -2.02
N VAL A 182 26.05 -9.09 -1.60
CA VAL A 182 27.16 -9.49 -0.73
C VAL A 182 28.51 -9.17 -1.39
N ASP A 183 28.64 -9.37 -2.70
CA ASP A 183 29.84 -9.02 -3.45
C ASP A 183 30.09 -7.49 -3.47
N ARG A 184 29.06 -6.65 -3.48
CA ARG A 184 29.20 -5.18 -3.36
C ARG A 184 29.57 -4.73 -1.94
N ILE A 185 28.97 -5.33 -0.92
CA ILE A 185 29.34 -5.10 0.49
C ILE A 185 30.79 -5.54 0.75
N THR A 186 31.22 -6.62 0.10
CA THR A 186 32.61 -7.08 0.11
C THR A 186 33.57 -6.02 -0.41
N GLN A 187 33.27 -5.39 -1.55
CA GLN A 187 34.09 -4.31 -2.11
C GLN A 187 34.24 -3.13 -1.14
N GLU A 188 33.17 -2.77 -0.44
CA GLU A 188 33.18 -1.72 0.58
C GLU A 188 34.06 -2.09 1.79
N ILE A 189 33.97 -3.34 2.25
CA ILE A 189 34.85 -3.87 3.32
C ILE A 189 36.33 -3.82 2.87
N VAL A 190 36.64 -4.24 1.63
CA VAL A 190 38.01 -4.16 1.07
C VAL A 190 38.51 -2.71 1.01
N ALA A 191 37.69 -1.78 0.53
CA ALA A 191 38.05 -0.37 0.44
C ALA A 191 38.41 0.22 1.81
N ARG A 192 37.61 -0.09 2.84
CA ARG A 192 37.86 0.33 4.23
C ARG A 192 39.10 -0.34 4.82
N LEU A 193 39.30 -1.64 4.61
CA LEU A 193 40.47 -2.40 5.10
C LEU A 193 41.81 -1.85 4.59
N ARG A 194 41.84 -1.21 3.41
CA ARG A 194 43.05 -0.54 2.88
C ARG A 194 43.43 0.73 3.66
N THR A 195 42.49 1.35 4.36
CA THR A 195 42.68 2.63 5.07
C THR A 195 42.73 2.47 6.58
N GLY A 196 42.26 1.35 7.13
CA GLY A 196 42.31 1.06 8.56
C GLY A 196 41.71 -0.29 8.91
N ARG A 197 41.63 -0.59 10.21
CA ARG A 197 40.94 -1.79 10.71
C ARG A 197 39.43 -1.58 10.61
N VAL A 198 38.67 -2.63 10.30
CA VAL A 198 37.22 -2.58 10.07
C VAL A 198 36.50 -3.47 11.07
N ALA A 199 35.35 -3.00 11.55
CA ALA A 199 34.42 -3.82 12.32
C ALA A 199 33.05 -3.83 11.63
N VAL A 200 32.59 -5.02 11.22
CA VAL A 200 31.31 -5.22 10.53
C VAL A 200 30.29 -5.77 11.52
N ALA A 201 29.20 -5.05 11.75
CA ALA A 201 28.10 -5.50 12.58
C ALA A 201 26.94 -5.97 11.70
N TRP A 202 26.66 -7.27 11.72
CA TRP A 202 25.51 -7.87 11.05
C TRP A 202 24.29 -7.83 11.97
N LEU A 203 23.23 -7.16 11.51
CA LEU A 203 21.90 -7.21 12.09
C LEU A 203 21.04 -8.06 11.16
N MET A 204 20.59 -9.21 11.63
CA MET A 204 19.73 -10.11 10.85
C MET A 204 18.38 -10.21 11.53
N ASP A 205 17.30 -9.99 10.80
CA ASP A 205 15.97 -10.28 11.28
C ASP A 205 15.86 -11.79 11.61
N ALA A 206 15.18 -12.08 12.72
CA ALA A 206 14.95 -13.38 13.33
C ALA A 206 13.72 -14.13 12.79
N SER A 207 12.95 -13.53 11.87
CA SER A 207 11.78 -14.15 11.23
C SER A 207 12.06 -15.55 10.66
N GLU A 208 11.01 -16.38 10.56
CA GLU A 208 11.10 -17.70 9.93
C GLU A 208 11.25 -17.60 8.40
N SER A 209 10.63 -16.60 7.77
CA SER A 209 10.69 -16.30 6.32
C SER A 209 12.13 -16.14 5.81
N LEU A 210 12.99 -15.49 6.60
CA LEU A 210 14.39 -15.26 6.24
C LEU A 210 15.35 -16.42 6.53
N SER A 211 14.90 -17.53 7.12
CA SER A 211 15.79 -18.64 7.50
C SER A 211 16.67 -19.16 6.34
N GLU A 212 16.08 -19.41 5.16
CA GLU A 212 16.82 -19.81 3.96
C GLU A 212 17.75 -18.69 3.45
N ARG A 213 17.29 -17.43 3.47
CA ARG A 213 18.06 -16.28 3.01
C ARG A 213 19.28 -15.99 3.90
N ARG A 214 19.15 -16.10 5.22
CA ARG A 214 20.28 -16.02 6.16
C ARG A 214 21.35 -17.07 5.82
N GLU A 215 20.93 -18.29 5.46
CA GLU A 215 21.84 -19.39 5.08
C GLU A 215 22.55 -19.15 3.74
N GLN A 216 21.86 -18.60 2.74
CA GLN A 216 22.47 -18.21 1.46
C GLN A 216 23.52 -17.10 1.65
N VAL A 217 23.21 -16.09 2.47
CA VAL A 217 24.09 -14.97 2.78
C VAL A 217 25.34 -15.41 3.57
N ILE A 218 25.20 -16.25 4.61
CA ILE A 218 26.35 -16.76 5.39
C ILE A 218 27.24 -17.72 4.59
N THR A 219 26.65 -18.56 3.73
CA THR A 219 27.41 -19.43 2.82
C THR A 219 28.29 -18.61 1.87
N ARG A 220 27.80 -17.45 1.39
CA ARG A 220 28.60 -16.54 0.55
C ARG A 220 29.76 -15.90 1.32
N PHE A 221 29.59 -15.58 2.61
CA PHE A 221 30.67 -15.00 3.41
C PHE A 221 31.90 -15.89 3.54
N ASP A 222 31.77 -17.22 3.59
CA ASP A 222 32.96 -18.09 3.73
C ASP A 222 33.96 -17.91 2.58
N ARG A 223 33.42 -17.86 1.35
CA ARG A 223 34.20 -17.61 0.14
C ARG A 223 34.84 -16.22 0.17
N VAL A 224 34.04 -15.20 0.49
CA VAL A 224 34.46 -13.79 0.55
C VAL A 224 35.55 -13.58 1.59
N TYR A 225 35.31 -13.96 2.85
CA TYR A 225 36.22 -13.68 3.96
C TYR A 225 37.53 -14.47 3.84
N ARG A 226 37.55 -15.59 3.11
CA ARG A 226 38.80 -16.26 2.72
C ARG A 226 39.67 -15.37 1.84
N GLU A 227 39.09 -14.70 0.86
CA GLU A 227 39.79 -13.77 -0.04
C GLU A 227 40.16 -12.46 0.70
N LEU A 228 39.35 -12.02 1.69
CA LEU A 228 39.68 -10.89 2.57
C LEU A 228 40.86 -11.17 3.50
N ASP A 229 40.97 -12.37 4.08
CA ASP A 229 42.06 -12.74 4.98
C ASP A 229 43.43 -12.78 4.27
N GLU A 230 43.44 -13.09 2.97
CA GLU A 230 44.63 -13.02 2.11
C GLU A 230 45.05 -11.55 1.87
N LEU A 231 44.09 -10.64 1.69
CA LEU A 231 44.32 -9.20 1.54
C LEU A 231 44.69 -8.49 2.86
N ALA A 232 44.26 -9.02 4.01
CA ALA A 232 44.50 -8.49 5.36
C ALA A 232 45.96 -8.62 5.85
N ALA A 233 46.89 -9.06 5.00
CA ALA A 233 48.30 -9.26 5.30
C ALA A 233 48.59 -10.12 6.56
N GLY A 234 47.66 -11.02 6.92
CA GLY A 234 47.77 -11.91 8.08
C GLY A 234 47.48 -11.27 9.44
N HIS A 235 47.03 -10.01 9.50
CA HIS A 235 46.59 -9.39 10.75
C HIS A 235 45.17 -9.84 11.13
N LYS A 236 45.04 -10.93 11.88
CA LYS A 236 43.75 -11.47 12.38
C LYS A 236 42.85 -10.49 13.15
N GLU A 237 43.33 -9.31 13.51
CA GLU A 237 42.55 -8.26 14.17
C GLU A 237 42.25 -7.06 13.25
N SER A 238 42.52 -7.15 11.93
CA SER A 238 42.19 -6.06 11.00
C SER A 238 40.73 -6.04 10.60
N LEU A 239 40.05 -7.19 10.62
CA LEU A 239 38.64 -7.35 10.34
C LEU A 239 37.98 -8.08 11.51
N LEU A 240 37.08 -7.39 12.22
CA LEU A 240 36.23 -8.01 13.24
C LEU A 240 34.78 -8.03 12.75
N THR A 241 34.06 -9.08 13.11
CA THR A 241 32.65 -9.24 12.75
C THR A 241 31.84 -9.55 14.00
N SER A 242 30.68 -8.92 14.13
CA SER A 242 29.65 -9.26 15.10
C SER A 242 28.35 -9.64 14.39
N VAL A 243 27.54 -10.48 15.03
CA VAL A 243 26.21 -10.90 14.58
C VAL A 243 25.23 -10.67 15.72
N SER A 244 24.19 -9.89 15.42
CA SER A 244 23.02 -9.65 16.25
C SER A 244 21.78 -10.08 15.47
N ALA A 245 20.82 -10.68 16.18
CA ALA A 245 19.47 -10.89 15.68
C ALA A 245 18.56 -9.74 16.14
N PHE A 246 17.51 -9.43 15.37
CA PHE A 246 16.44 -8.55 15.80
C PHE A 246 15.06 -9.10 15.43
N GLY A 247 14.05 -8.50 16.01
CA GLY A 247 12.65 -8.90 16.04
C GLY A 247 12.00 -7.99 17.07
N ARG A 248 11.21 -8.50 18.02
CA ARG A 248 10.72 -7.67 19.13
C ARG A 248 11.84 -7.10 20.00
N ASN A 249 12.95 -7.82 20.15
CA ASN A 249 14.11 -7.39 20.93
C ASN A 249 15.40 -7.69 20.17
N THR A 250 16.43 -6.87 20.36
CA THR A 250 17.78 -7.15 19.87
C THR A 250 18.43 -8.27 20.69
N VAL A 251 18.96 -9.29 20.02
CA VAL A 251 19.72 -10.40 20.64
C VAL A 251 21.13 -10.42 20.08
N VAL A 252 22.10 -10.00 20.89
CA VAL A 252 23.53 -10.09 20.53
C VAL A 252 23.96 -11.55 20.55
N VAL A 253 24.24 -12.14 19.38
CA VAL A 253 24.57 -13.57 19.25
C VAL A 253 26.06 -13.80 19.45
N THR A 254 26.91 -12.96 18.84
CA THR A 254 28.36 -12.93 19.12
C THR A 254 28.64 -12.03 20.33
N LYS A 255 28.94 -12.63 21.50
CA LYS A 255 29.21 -11.88 22.74
C LYS A 255 30.31 -10.81 22.61
N GLU A 256 31.33 -11.10 21.81
CA GLU A 256 32.38 -10.16 21.42
C GLU A 256 32.62 -10.26 19.91
N PRO A 257 32.96 -9.16 19.22
CA PRO A 257 33.34 -9.18 17.81
C PRO A 257 34.56 -10.08 17.58
N THR A 258 34.51 -10.90 16.54
CA THR A 258 35.51 -11.96 16.29
C THR A 258 35.96 -11.98 14.82
N ALA A 259 37.15 -12.50 14.57
CA ALA A 259 37.64 -12.83 13.23
C ALA A 259 37.52 -14.34 12.91
N ASP A 260 37.01 -15.15 13.86
CA ASP A 260 36.77 -16.57 13.62
C ASP A 260 35.52 -16.78 12.75
N ARG A 261 35.75 -17.03 11.46
CA ARG A 261 34.71 -17.32 10.46
C ARG A 261 33.75 -18.42 10.89
N LYS A 262 34.25 -19.47 11.57
CA LYS A 262 33.41 -20.56 12.04
C LYS A 262 32.52 -20.10 13.19
N ALA A 263 33.04 -19.27 14.10
CA ALA A 263 32.22 -18.68 15.16
C ALA A 263 31.13 -17.74 14.61
N ILE A 264 31.39 -17.04 13.49
CA ILE A 264 30.41 -16.19 12.79
C ILE A 264 29.33 -17.06 12.12
N GLN A 265 29.71 -18.13 11.41
CA GLN A 265 28.78 -19.12 10.84
C GLN A 265 27.90 -19.76 11.92
N ASP A 266 28.53 -20.28 12.97
CA ASP A 266 27.86 -20.86 14.15
C ASP A 266 26.91 -19.85 14.83
N ALA A 267 27.19 -18.54 14.77
CA ALA A 267 26.31 -17.50 15.31
C ALA A 267 25.05 -17.34 14.45
N VAL A 268 25.17 -17.22 13.11
CA VAL A 268 24.00 -17.12 12.22
C VAL A 268 23.09 -18.34 12.35
N HIS A 269 23.66 -19.55 12.42
CA HIS A 269 22.92 -20.81 12.64
C HIS A 269 22.22 -20.89 14.02
N ARG A 270 22.61 -20.05 14.98
CA ARG A 270 22.05 -20.00 16.35
C ARG A 270 21.08 -18.83 16.57
N ILE A 271 20.77 -18.05 15.52
CA ILE A 271 19.73 -17.02 15.60
C ILE A 271 18.41 -17.70 16.01
N PRO A 272 17.82 -17.34 17.17
CA PRO A 272 16.52 -17.87 17.55
C PRO A 272 15.46 -17.34 16.59
N VAL A 273 14.47 -18.17 16.24
CA VAL A 273 13.30 -17.68 15.50
C VAL A 273 12.43 -16.85 16.44
N ASP A 274 12.07 -15.63 16.04
CA ASP A 274 11.08 -14.82 16.75
C ASP A 274 9.67 -15.16 16.22
N ASP A 275 8.75 -15.60 17.09
CA ASP A 275 7.36 -15.92 16.72
C ASP A 275 6.38 -14.76 16.98
N SER A 276 6.93 -13.55 17.14
CA SER A 276 6.24 -12.42 17.74
C SER A 276 5.45 -11.55 16.76
N GLY A 277 5.83 -11.54 15.47
CA GLY A 277 5.30 -10.65 14.44
C GLY A 277 5.58 -9.17 14.71
N VAL A 278 6.80 -8.86 15.13
CA VAL A 278 7.26 -7.49 15.41
C VAL A 278 8.74 -7.38 15.05
N GLU A 279 9.10 -6.42 14.18
CA GLU A 279 10.46 -6.12 13.76
C GLU A 279 10.88 -4.71 14.23
N ASN A 280 11.57 -4.63 15.37
CA ASN A 280 12.10 -3.37 15.91
C ASN A 280 13.52 -3.08 15.36
N VAL A 281 13.58 -2.78 14.06
CA VAL A 281 14.82 -2.64 13.29
C VAL A 281 15.61 -1.37 13.68
N PHE A 282 14.94 -0.25 13.93
CA PHE A 282 15.61 1.03 14.24
C PHE A 282 16.21 1.01 15.66
N ALA A 283 15.51 0.41 16.62
CA ALA A 283 16.00 0.16 17.98
C ALA A 283 17.23 -0.76 17.96
N ALA A 284 17.21 -1.83 17.17
CA ALA A 284 18.35 -2.74 17.02
C ALA A 284 19.60 -2.05 16.45
N ILE A 285 19.40 -1.14 15.48
CA ILE A 285 20.48 -0.32 14.91
C ILE A 285 21.04 0.67 15.94
N ARG A 286 20.17 1.35 16.71
CA ARG A 286 20.56 2.24 17.81
C ARG A 286 21.40 1.49 18.87
N GLU A 287 20.95 0.32 19.30
CA GLU A 287 21.63 -0.50 20.32
C GLU A 287 22.96 -1.05 19.83
N THR A 288 23.01 -1.48 18.56
CA THR A 288 24.26 -1.93 17.94
C THR A 288 25.25 -0.78 17.80
N ALA A 289 24.80 0.45 17.54
CA ALA A 289 25.66 1.63 17.45
C ALA A 289 26.31 1.94 18.80
N GLU A 290 25.51 1.91 19.88
CA GLU A 290 26.00 2.06 21.25
C GLU A 290 27.05 0.99 21.61
N ALA A 291 26.76 -0.29 21.34
CA ALA A 291 27.65 -1.40 21.65
C ALA A 291 29.02 -1.29 20.94
N HIS A 292 29.05 -0.76 19.71
CA HIS A 292 30.27 -0.68 18.91
C HIS A 292 31.10 0.60 19.14
N LYS A 293 30.64 1.57 19.95
CA LYS A 293 31.41 2.78 20.29
C LYS A 293 32.82 2.51 20.81
N LEU A 294 33.01 1.40 21.55
CA LEU A 294 34.33 1.01 22.07
C LEU A 294 35.29 0.54 20.96
N LEU A 295 34.79 -0.03 19.86
CA LEU A 295 35.61 -0.38 18.71
C LEU A 295 36.04 0.87 17.93
N SER A 296 35.13 1.83 17.73
CA SER A 296 35.48 3.14 17.14
C SER A 296 36.58 3.84 17.94
N ARG A 297 36.49 3.83 19.28
CA ARG A 297 37.55 4.35 20.19
C ARG A 297 38.87 3.56 20.12
N LYS A 298 38.81 2.25 19.86
CA LYS A 298 39.99 1.41 19.61
C LYS A 298 40.60 1.64 18.22
N GLY A 299 40.02 2.47 17.36
CA GLY A 299 40.51 2.78 16.02
C GLY A 299 40.07 1.78 14.94
N TYR A 300 38.85 1.24 15.07
CA TYR A 300 38.16 0.50 14.01
C TYR A 300 37.19 1.42 13.28
N GLN A 301 37.11 1.29 11.96
CA GLN A 301 36.04 1.81 11.12
C GLN A 301 34.85 0.86 11.27
N VAL A 302 33.81 1.28 11.99
CA VAL A 302 32.61 0.46 12.21
C VAL A 302 31.63 0.69 11.07
N MET A 303 31.07 -0.39 10.52
CA MET A 303 29.96 -0.38 9.56
C MET A 303 28.89 -1.37 9.97
N MET A 304 27.64 -1.09 9.64
CA MET A 304 26.50 -1.98 9.91
C MET A 304 25.93 -2.54 8.62
N VAL A 305 25.48 -3.79 8.66
CA VAL A 305 24.69 -4.37 7.59
C VAL A 305 23.42 -4.99 8.16
N VAL A 306 22.27 -4.58 7.64
CA VAL A 306 20.93 -5.01 8.05
C VAL A 306 20.37 -5.95 6.98
N LEU A 307 19.74 -7.04 7.41
CA LEU A 307 19.07 -8.04 6.58
C LEU A 307 17.63 -8.24 7.11
N THR A 308 16.62 -7.81 6.33
CA THR A 308 15.18 -7.94 6.61
C THR A 308 14.40 -8.18 5.30
N ASP A 309 13.19 -8.74 5.34
CA ASP A 309 12.21 -8.72 4.24
C ASP A 309 10.97 -7.84 4.47
N GLU A 310 11.05 -6.96 5.48
CA GLU A 310 10.04 -5.97 5.88
C GLU A 310 10.61 -4.53 6.00
N CYS A 311 9.78 -3.57 6.44
CA CYS A 311 10.19 -2.19 6.74
C CYS A 311 10.45 -1.88 8.22
N GLY A 312 10.04 -2.79 9.12
CA GLY A 312 10.10 -2.63 10.57
C GLY A 312 8.96 -1.77 11.15
N ASN A 313 8.48 -2.12 12.34
CA ASN A 313 7.30 -1.49 12.96
C ASN A 313 7.67 -0.32 13.92
N ASP A 314 8.95 -0.09 14.20
CA ASP A 314 9.44 0.94 15.14
C ASP A 314 9.83 2.26 14.45
N PHE A 315 9.10 2.67 13.42
CA PHE A 315 9.39 3.86 12.61
C PHE A 315 9.59 5.15 13.42
N SER A 316 8.97 5.29 14.59
CA SER A 316 9.18 6.42 15.52
C SER A 316 10.63 6.55 16.02
N GLU A 317 11.38 5.45 16.06
CA GLU A 317 12.77 5.41 16.52
C GLU A 317 13.77 5.80 15.41
N LEU A 318 13.34 5.96 14.15
CA LEU A 318 14.19 6.27 12.99
C LEU A 318 15.10 7.48 13.23
N ASP A 319 14.54 8.61 13.68
CA ASP A 319 15.31 9.85 13.89
C ASP A 319 16.26 9.75 15.10
N ASP A 320 16.02 8.85 16.06
CA ASP A 320 16.95 8.57 17.15
C ASP A 320 18.08 7.63 16.70
N ALA A 321 17.75 6.55 15.97
CA ALA A 321 18.73 5.68 15.33
C ALA A 321 19.67 6.47 14.40
N LEU A 322 19.11 7.34 13.54
CA LEU A 322 19.85 8.27 12.68
C LEU A 322 20.83 9.15 13.46
N ARG A 323 20.38 9.78 14.55
CA ARG A 323 21.24 10.60 15.41
C ARG A 323 22.40 9.79 15.99
N HIS A 324 22.17 8.54 16.39
CA HIS A 324 23.20 7.66 16.95
C HIS A 324 24.24 7.20 15.91
N VAL A 325 23.81 6.76 14.72
CA VAL A 325 24.74 6.30 13.68
C VAL A 325 25.54 7.46 13.08
N LYS A 326 24.92 8.62 12.83
CA LYS A 326 25.61 9.83 12.33
C LYS A 326 26.65 10.37 13.33
N ARG A 327 26.31 10.46 14.62
CA ARG A 327 27.27 10.83 15.69
C ARG A 327 28.44 9.86 15.79
N SER A 328 28.19 8.57 15.55
CA SER A 328 29.20 7.52 15.63
C SER A 328 29.98 7.31 14.32
N ARG A 329 29.60 8.00 13.23
CA ARG A 329 30.10 7.84 11.86
C ARG A 329 30.03 6.39 11.35
N ILE A 330 28.91 5.72 11.65
CA ILE A 330 28.65 4.35 11.24
C ILE A 330 27.71 4.37 10.03
N PRO A 331 28.16 3.99 8.82
CA PRO A 331 27.27 3.79 7.70
C PRO A 331 26.45 2.52 7.88
N VAL A 332 25.17 2.61 7.53
CA VAL A 332 24.21 1.50 7.60
C VAL A 332 23.88 1.05 6.19
N PHE A 333 24.29 -0.17 5.87
CA PHE A 333 23.92 -0.84 4.62
C PHE A 333 22.69 -1.69 4.89
N VAL A 334 21.65 -1.57 4.06
CA VAL A 334 20.43 -2.37 4.21
C VAL A 334 20.30 -3.29 3.02
N MET A 335 20.11 -4.58 3.26
CA MET A 335 19.59 -5.53 2.28
C MET A 335 18.11 -5.73 2.58
N GLY A 336 17.25 -5.30 1.65
CA GLY A 336 15.81 -5.20 1.91
C GLY A 336 14.95 -5.33 0.66
N PRO A 337 13.63 -5.52 0.86
CA PRO A 337 12.68 -5.68 -0.22
C PRO A 337 12.50 -4.36 -0.99
N MET A 338 11.93 -4.44 -2.19
CA MET A 338 11.35 -3.27 -2.81
C MET A 338 10.04 -2.91 -2.12
N ALA A 339 9.83 -1.64 -1.81
CA ALA A 339 8.57 -1.17 -1.26
C ALA A 339 7.45 -1.29 -2.31
N PRO A 340 6.23 -1.68 -1.93
CA PRO A 340 5.06 -1.53 -2.79
C PRO A 340 4.81 -0.03 -3.04
N PHE A 341 4.35 0.30 -4.24
CA PHE A 341 4.01 1.66 -4.60
C PHE A 341 2.72 2.10 -3.89
N GLY A 342 2.82 3.09 -2.99
CA GLY A 342 1.65 3.73 -2.42
C GLY A 342 0.85 2.89 -1.43
N CYS A 343 1.48 1.89 -0.79
CA CYS A 343 0.87 0.99 0.19
C CYS A 343 1.86 0.69 1.32
N HIS A 344 1.37 0.24 2.49
CA HIS A 344 2.21 -0.32 3.56
C HIS A 344 2.43 -1.82 3.38
N GLU A 345 1.33 -2.56 3.21
CA GLU A 345 1.33 -4.02 3.20
C GLU A 345 1.33 -4.59 1.77
N VAL A 346 1.95 -5.77 1.62
CA VAL A 346 1.73 -6.67 0.48
C VAL A 346 1.17 -8.00 0.95
N LYS A 347 0.35 -8.65 0.12
CA LYS A 347 -0.23 -9.98 0.43
C LYS A 347 0.59 -11.09 -0.20
N VAL A 348 1.45 -11.75 0.58
CA VAL A 348 2.28 -12.87 0.12
C VAL A 348 1.55 -14.22 0.24
N PRO A 349 1.73 -15.16 -0.70
CA PRO A 349 1.18 -16.49 -0.57
C PRO A 349 1.98 -17.32 0.45
N TRP A 350 1.31 -17.75 1.52
CA TRP A 350 1.85 -18.70 2.50
C TRP A 350 1.08 -20.02 2.42
N THR A 351 1.77 -21.14 2.29
CA THR A 351 1.15 -22.47 2.23
C THR A 351 1.17 -23.09 3.61
N HIS A 352 -0.01 -23.36 4.18
CA HIS A 352 -0.10 -23.96 5.52
C HIS A 352 0.49 -25.38 5.51
N PRO A 353 1.48 -25.71 6.37
CA PRO A 353 2.28 -26.93 6.20
C PRO A 353 1.56 -28.26 6.48
N GLN A 354 0.40 -28.28 7.15
CA GLN A 354 -0.49 -29.45 7.26
C GLN A 354 -1.68 -29.47 6.30
N THR A 355 -2.40 -28.34 6.13
CA THR A 355 -3.62 -28.33 5.30
C THR A 355 -3.31 -28.07 3.82
N HIS A 356 -2.13 -27.55 3.53
CA HIS A 356 -1.67 -27.10 2.21
C HIS A 356 -2.55 -26.05 1.53
N GLU A 357 -3.44 -25.43 2.32
CA GLU A 357 -4.19 -24.26 1.90
C GLU A 357 -3.24 -23.07 1.74
N VAL A 358 -3.38 -22.36 0.63
CA VAL A 358 -2.59 -21.15 0.35
C VAL A 358 -3.35 -19.95 0.91
N TYR A 359 -2.90 -19.48 2.06
CA TYR A 359 -3.34 -18.22 2.63
C TYR A 359 -2.59 -17.06 1.97
N ARG A 360 -3.21 -15.87 1.96
CA ARG A 360 -2.54 -14.62 1.57
C ARG A 360 -2.35 -13.78 2.82
N LEU A 361 -1.14 -13.82 3.38
CA LEU A 361 -0.81 -13.11 4.61
C LEU A 361 -0.28 -11.69 4.29
N PRO A 362 -0.64 -10.67 5.07
CA PRO A 362 -0.03 -9.34 4.97
C PRO A 362 1.44 -9.39 5.44
N VAL A 363 2.27 -8.51 4.89
CA VAL A 363 3.70 -8.31 5.19
C VAL A 363 3.98 -6.81 5.05
N GLU A 364 4.54 -6.17 6.06
CA GLU A 364 4.81 -4.72 6.03
C GLU A 364 6.10 -4.43 5.25
N ARG A 365 5.98 -3.91 4.02
CA ARG A 365 7.14 -3.62 3.14
C ARG A 365 7.27 -2.16 2.74
N GLY A 366 6.34 -1.31 3.16
CA GLY A 366 6.19 0.05 2.65
C GLY A 366 5.78 1.08 3.72
N PRO A 367 5.72 2.36 3.32
CA PRO A 367 5.67 2.82 1.93
C PRO A 367 7.05 3.15 1.38
N GLU A 368 7.11 3.48 0.09
CA GLU A 368 8.31 4.07 -0.52
C GLU A 368 8.54 5.53 -0.09
N SER A 369 7.50 6.20 0.40
CA SER A 369 7.49 7.59 0.88
C SER A 369 7.06 7.69 2.36
N ILE A 370 7.32 8.83 3.00
CA ILE A 370 7.01 9.05 4.44
C ILE A 370 5.50 9.02 4.75
N ARG A 371 4.68 9.35 3.75
CA ARG A 371 3.22 9.25 3.77
C ARG A 371 2.75 8.60 2.47
N LEU A 372 1.53 8.07 2.47
CA LEU A 372 0.90 7.49 1.27
C LEU A 372 0.47 8.60 0.31
N GLU A 373 1.38 9.01 -0.58
CA GLU A 373 1.16 10.08 -1.58
C GLU A 373 0.31 9.61 -2.78
N TYR A 374 0.20 8.29 -2.97
CA TYR A 374 -0.66 7.69 -3.98
C TYR A 374 -2.10 7.55 -3.46
N THR A 375 -3.05 8.12 -4.19
CA THR A 375 -4.48 7.95 -3.94
C THR A 375 -4.96 6.61 -4.51
N ALA A 376 -5.26 5.66 -3.62
CA ALA A 376 -5.81 4.34 -3.98
C ALA A 376 -7.30 4.44 -4.38
N LEU A 377 -7.57 5.05 -5.53
CA LEU A 377 -8.92 5.15 -6.09
C LEU A 377 -9.49 3.76 -6.41
N PRO A 378 -10.78 3.49 -6.11
CA PRO A 378 -11.42 2.24 -6.50
C PRO A 378 -11.53 2.08 -8.01
N SER A 379 -11.62 0.84 -8.49
CA SER A 379 -11.69 0.54 -9.92
C SER A 379 -12.75 -0.50 -10.27
N TRP A 380 -13.43 -0.23 -11.38
CA TRP A 380 -14.27 -1.19 -12.10
C TRP A 380 -13.44 -2.16 -12.95
N ASN A 381 -12.15 -1.87 -13.21
CA ASN A 381 -11.24 -2.81 -13.85
C ASN A 381 -10.69 -3.80 -12.79
N ASN A 382 -11.02 -5.08 -12.95
CA ASN A 382 -10.52 -6.16 -12.08
C ASN A 382 -8.98 -6.25 -12.04
N GLU A 383 -8.28 -5.89 -13.11
CA GLU A 383 -6.81 -5.90 -13.12
C GLU A 383 -6.22 -4.81 -12.23
N LEU A 384 -6.83 -3.62 -12.19
CA LEU A 384 -6.40 -2.51 -11.33
C LEU A 384 -6.81 -2.71 -9.87
N ARG A 385 -7.93 -3.41 -9.62
CA ARG A 385 -8.53 -3.59 -8.29
C ARG A 385 -7.59 -4.24 -7.26
N ASP A 386 -6.89 -5.30 -7.67
CA ASP A 386 -5.98 -6.08 -6.82
C ASP A 386 -4.50 -5.79 -7.13
N LEU A 387 -4.20 -4.71 -7.86
CA LEU A 387 -2.86 -4.41 -8.34
C LEU A 387 -1.97 -3.81 -7.25
N VAL A 388 -0.98 -4.57 -6.82
CA VAL A 388 0.18 -4.04 -6.09
C VAL A 388 1.32 -3.89 -7.10
N LEU A 389 1.75 -2.64 -7.33
CA LEU A 389 2.92 -2.35 -8.16
C LEU A 389 4.20 -2.26 -7.31
N PRO A 390 5.35 -2.71 -7.84
CA PRO A 390 6.64 -2.37 -7.27
C PRO A 390 6.91 -0.86 -7.43
N SER A 391 7.34 -0.19 -6.37
CA SER A 391 7.69 1.23 -6.42
C SER A 391 8.97 1.52 -7.20
N GLY A 392 9.90 0.55 -7.27
CA GLY A 392 11.27 0.79 -7.74
C GLY A 392 12.22 1.34 -6.67
N LEU A 393 11.75 1.52 -5.43
CA LEU A 393 12.47 2.12 -4.31
C LEU A 393 12.44 1.20 -3.08
N GLY A 394 13.31 1.46 -2.09
CA GLY A 394 13.27 0.79 -0.78
C GLY A 394 12.23 1.42 0.15
N ALA A 395 11.90 0.75 1.25
CA ALA A 395 11.03 1.30 2.29
C ALA A 395 11.60 2.61 2.88
N PHE A 396 10.76 3.65 3.00
CA PHE A 396 11.20 5.03 3.25
C PHE A 396 12.18 5.15 4.43
N GLY A 397 11.85 4.56 5.59
CA GLY A 397 12.66 4.69 6.80
C GLY A 397 14.06 4.08 6.66
N LEU A 398 14.14 2.85 6.15
CA LEU A 398 15.41 2.17 5.92
C LEU A 398 16.22 2.78 4.77
N ALA A 399 15.55 3.28 3.72
CA ALA A 399 16.21 4.00 2.63
C ALA A 399 16.78 5.34 3.10
N ARG A 400 16.02 6.12 3.87
CA ARG A 400 16.48 7.37 4.53
C ARG A 400 17.65 7.09 5.48
N LEU A 401 17.55 6.06 6.30
CA LEU A 401 18.61 5.64 7.23
C LEU A 401 19.91 5.30 6.50
N SER A 402 19.82 4.50 5.44
CA SER A 402 20.98 4.13 4.62
C SER A 402 21.61 5.37 3.99
N ARG A 403 20.78 6.26 3.44
CA ARG A 403 21.21 7.49 2.77
C ARG A 403 21.89 8.48 3.70
N GLU A 404 21.27 8.81 4.82
CA GLU A 404 21.79 9.82 5.76
C GLU A 404 22.96 9.33 6.61
N SER A 405 23.20 8.00 6.69
CA SER A 405 24.36 7.42 7.39
C SER A 405 25.60 7.26 6.49
N GLY A 406 25.47 7.46 5.17
CA GLY A 406 26.54 7.20 4.19
C GLY A 406 26.67 5.73 3.80
N GLY A 407 25.62 4.93 3.99
CA GLY A 407 25.52 3.56 3.49
C GLY A 407 24.78 3.47 2.15
N ILE A 408 24.31 2.26 1.82
CA ILE A 408 23.59 1.94 0.57
C ILE A 408 22.39 1.05 0.91
N TYR A 409 21.24 1.31 0.28
CA TYR A 409 20.10 0.39 0.30
C TYR A 409 20.18 -0.53 -0.91
N PHE A 410 20.30 -1.83 -0.69
CA PHE A 410 20.35 -2.88 -1.70
C PHE A 410 18.98 -3.52 -1.85
N LEU A 411 18.38 -3.35 -3.03
CA LEU A 411 17.11 -3.96 -3.39
C LEU A 411 17.31 -5.42 -3.80
N TYR A 412 16.54 -6.32 -3.20
CA TYR A 412 16.38 -7.66 -3.75
C TYR A 412 15.61 -7.62 -5.08
N PRO A 413 15.99 -8.46 -6.07
CA PRO A 413 15.21 -8.65 -7.27
C PRO A 413 13.93 -9.44 -6.96
N ASP A 414 12.82 -8.74 -6.73
CA ASP A 414 11.51 -9.37 -6.77
C ASP A 414 11.14 -9.66 -8.22
N LYS A 415 10.70 -10.90 -8.50
CA LYS A 415 10.24 -11.34 -9.82
C LYS A 415 9.13 -10.45 -10.37
N GLY A 416 8.32 -9.83 -9.49
CA GLY A 416 7.29 -8.87 -9.85
C GLY A 416 7.79 -7.61 -10.58
N VAL A 417 9.03 -7.17 -10.35
CA VAL A 417 9.61 -5.96 -10.98
C VAL A 417 9.76 -6.14 -12.49
N SER A 418 10.29 -7.30 -12.89
CA SER A 418 10.54 -7.63 -14.30
C SER A 418 9.27 -7.65 -15.17
N ARG A 419 8.11 -8.00 -14.57
CA ARG A 419 6.82 -8.06 -15.28
C ARG A 419 6.33 -6.70 -15.75
N TRP A 420 6.58 -5.65 -14.97
CA TRP A 420 5.97 -4.32 -15.18
C TRP A 420 6.88 -3.33 -15.92
N GLY A 421 8.15 -3.69 -16.15
CA GLY A 421 9.10 -2.85 -16.88
C GLY A 421 9.48 -1.56 -16.12
N ILE A 422 9.55 -1.62 -14.79
CA ILE A 422 9.96 -0.49 -13.96
C ILE A 422 11.47 -0.27 -14.10
N ASP A 423 11.88 0.91 -14.58
CA ASP A 423 13.27 1.32 -14.69
C ASP A 423 13.75 1.92 -13.37
N LEU A 424 14.52 1.13 -12.63
CA LEU A 424 15.08 1.47 -11.32
C LEU A 424 16.05 2.65 -11.40
N THR A 425 16.75 2.85 -12.52
CA THR A 425 17.61 4.03 -12.74
C THR A 425 16.77 5.28 -12.92
N SER A 426 15.69 5.23 -13.71
CA SER A 426 14.78 6.36 -13.83
C SER A 426 14.07 6.70 -12.52
N MET A 427 13.70 5.70 -11.72
CA MET A 427 13.02 5.88 -10.42
C MET A 427 13.82 6.69 -9.40
N LEU A 428 15.16 6.75 -9.50
CA LEU A 428 15.97 7.62 -8.64
C LEU A 428 15.54 9.09 -8.70
N ARG A 429 15.08 9.58 -9.87
CA ARG A 429 14.53 10.95 -10.05
C ARG A 429 13.17 11.15 -9.39
N TYR A 430 12.48 10.08 -9.06
CA TYR A 430 11.17 10.05 -8.38
C TYR A 430 11.30 9.58 -6.93
N SER A 431 12.52 9.65 -6.36
CA SER A 431 12.75 9.47 -4.93
C SER A 431 11.88 10.46 -4.14
N PRO A 432 11.32 10.06 -2.97
CA PRO A 432 10.66 10.99 -2.07
C PRO A 432 11.68 11.98 -1.47
N GLU A 433 11.18 13.06 -0.88
CA GLU A 433 11.97 13.91 0.00
C GLU A 433 12.34 13.14 1.29
N TYR A 434 13.57 12.62 1.35
CA TYR A 434 14.14 11.93 2.51
C TYR A 434 14.46 12.91 3.66
N VAL A 435 13.43 13.44 4.29
CA VAL A 435 13.49 14.44 5.38
C VAL A 435 12.75 13.95 6.64
N THR A 436 12.81 14.71 7.73
CA THR A 436 12.00 14.44 8.93
C THR A 436 10.51 14.69 8.68
N THR A 437 9.63 14.09 9.48
CA THR A 437 8.17 14.31 9.39
C THR A 437 7.80 15.79 9.47
N GLY A 438 8.46 16.57 10.34
CA GLY A 438 8.20 18.00 10.50
C GLY A 438 8.68 18.85 9.32
N GLU A 439 9.76 18.46 8.65
CA GLU A 439 10.22 19.10 7.41
C GLU A 439 9.31 18.76 6.24
N TYR A 440 8.88 17.50 6.14
CA TYR A 440 7.94 17.06 5.11
C TYR A 440 6.62 17.84 5.18
N THR A 441 6.04 17.98 6.37
CA THR A 441 4.83 18.80 6.58
C THR A 441 5.04 20.23 6.07
N LYS A 442 6.17 20.87 6.40
CA LYS A 442 6.51 22.23 5.91
C LYS A 442 6.72 22.31 4.39
N LEU A 443 7.13 21.22 3.72
CA LEU A 443 7.24 21.17 2.26
C LEU A 443 5.86 21.07 1.60
N VAL A 444 4.95 20.31 2.21
CA VAL A 444 3.55 20.19 1.77
C VAL A 444 2.81 21.52 1.99
N GLU A 445 2.91 22.12 3.17
CA GLU A 445 2.28 23.42 3.51
C GLU A 445 2.67 24.57 2.56
N LYS A 446 3.85 24.48 1.92
CA LYS A 446 4.31 25.47 0.94
C LYS A 446 3.72 25.30 -0.47
N SER A 447 3.13 24.16 -0.80
CA SER A 447 2.59 23.87 -2.14
C SER A 447 1.10 23.51 -2.08
N PRO A 448 0.19 24.38 -2.56
CA PRO A 448 -1.24 24.08 -2.65
C PRO A 448 -1.52 22.79 -3.44
N LEU A 449 -0.75 22.54 -4.51
CA LEU A 449 -0.82 21.31 -5.29
C LEU A 449 -0.57 20.06 -4.43
N ARG A 450 0.51 20.05 -3.64
CA ARG A 450 0.86 18.91 -2.78
C ARG A 450 -0.18 18.69 -1.69
N GLN A 451 -0.76 19.76 -1.13
CA GLN A 451 -1.85 19.68 -0.15
C GLN A 451 -3.10 19.02 -0.73
N VAL A 452 -3.54 19.40 -1.93
CA VAL A 452 -4.73 18.82 -2.56
C VAL A 452 -4.50 17.35 -2.91
N VAL A 453 -3.35 17.01 -3.49
CA VAL A 453 -2.98 15.61 -3.82
C VAL A 453 -2.97 14.74 -2.55
N LEU A 454 -2.30 15.18 -1.49
CA LEU A 454 -2.26 14.45 -0.21
C LEU A 454 -3.62 14.41 0.49
N GLY A 455 -4.41 15.48 0.42
CA GLY A 455 -5.75 15.52 1.00
C GLY A 455 -6.66 14.47 0.37
N ALA A 456 -6.61 14.32 -0.96
CA ALA A 456 -7.33 13.26 -1.66
C ALA A 456 -6.85 11.86 -1.28
N ALA A 457 -5.53 11.65 -1.15
CA ALA A 457 -4.96 10.39 -0.70
C ALA A 457 -5.38 10.05 0.74
N ASP A 458 -5.24 10.99 1.67
CA ASP A 458 -5.65 10.86 3.07
C ASP A 458 -7.12 10.48 3.23
N VAL A 459 -8.02 11.13 2.47
CA VAL A 459 -9.46 10.83 2.52
C VAL A 459 -9.69 9.37 2.10
N MET A 460 -9.11 8.93 0.98
CA MET A 460 -9.27 7.55 0.51
C MET A 460 -8.71 6.50 1.48
N HIS A 461 -7.51 6.73 2.02
CA HIS A 461 -6.86 5.80 2.95
C HIS A 461 -7.59 5.74 4.30
N LYS A 462 -8.11 6.86 4.82
CA LYS A 462 -8.91 6.90 6.05
C LYS A 462 -10.32 6.33 5.86
N ALA A 463 -10.90 6.52 4.67
CA ALA A 463 -12.27 6.11 4.38
C ALA A 463 -12.44 4.59 4.29
N GLY A 464 -11.42 3.87 3.80
CA GLY A 464 -11.47 2.41 3.64
C GLY A 464 -12.63 1.92 2.77
N TRP A 465 -13.11 2.76 1.84
CA TRP A 465 -14.29 2.47 1.04
C TRP A 465 -14.10 1.22 0.19
N ARG A 466 -15.15 0.39 0.13
CA ARG A 466 -15.12 -0.87 -0.60
C ARG A 466 -15.03 -0.60 -2.11
N GLN A 467 -14.29 -1.47 -2.79
CA GLN A 467 -14.27 -1.51 -4.25
C GLN A 467 -15.70 -1.72 -4.78
N PRO A 468 -16.14 -0.98 -5.82
CA PRO A 468 -17.44 -1.18 -6.45
C PRO A 468 -17.67 -2.65 -6.82
N GLN A 469 -18.77 -3.22 -6.31
CA GLN A 469 -19.15 -4.57 -6.66
C GLN A 469 -19.60 -4.58 -8.12
N THR A 470 -18.87 -5.30 -8.97
CA THR A 470 -19.19 -5.47 -10.40
C THR A 470 -19.90 -6.80 -10.67
N ARG A 471 -20.07 -7.66 -9.66
CA ARG A 471 -20.54 -9.04 -9.82
C ARG A 471 -21.52 -9.42 -8.72
N PHE A 472 -22.68 -9.93 -9.10
CA PHE A 472 -23.83 -10.08 -8.22
C PHE A 472 -24.49 -11.44 -8.40
N LEU A 473 -24.83 -12.13 -7.31
CA LEU A 473 -25.68 -13.33 -7.39
C LEU A 473 -27.10 -12.91 -7.78
N ALA A 474 -27.70 -13.60 -8.75
CA ALA A 474 -29.08 -13.31 -9.17
C ALA A 474 -30.07 -13.54 -8.00
N SER A 475 -29.77 -14.51 -7.13
CA SER A 475 -30.34 -14.62 -5.79
C SER A 475 -29.74 -13.56 -4.87
N GLY A 476 -30.47 -12.45 -4.67
CA GLY A 476 -30.09 -11.39 -3.73
C GLY A 476 -29.60 -10.09 -4.36
N ILE A 477 -29.47 -10.00 -5.69
CA ILE A 477 -28.97 -8.82 -6.43
C ILE A 477 -29.55 -7.47 -5.97
N GLN A 478 -30.82 -7.40 -5.58
CA GLN A 478 -31.43 -6.17 -5.06
C GLN A 478 -30.86 -5.75 -3.69
N PHE A 479 -30.54 -6.70 -2.82
CA PHE A 479 -29.91 -6.42 -1.53
C PHE A 479 -28.47 -5.96 -1.73
N ASP A 480 -27.67 -6.70 -2.52
CA ASP A 480 -26.29 -6.34 -2.84
C ASP A 480 -26.18 -4.94 -3.47
N ILE A 481 -27.03 -4.61 -4.45
CA ILE A 481 -27.05 -3.29 -5.09
C ILE A 481 -27.40 -2.21 -4.06
N ARG A 482 -28.49 -2.38 -3.30
CA ARG A 482 -28.90 -1.42 -2.26
C ARG A 482 -27.79 -1.19 -1.23
N ASP A 483 -27.14 -2.25 -0.78
CA ASP A 483 -26.10 -2.18 0.24
C ASP A 483 -24.80 -1.53 -0.32
N SER A 484 -24.62 -1.50 -1.65
CA SER A 484 -23.55 -0.74 -2.32
C SER A 484 -23.85 0.76 -2.54
N GLN A 485 -25.12 1.18 -2.57
CA GLN A 485 -25.53 2.54 -2.96
C GLN A 485 -24.88 3.64 -2.10
N ASP A 486 -24.80 3.45 -0.78
CA ASP A 486 -24.16 4.39 0.15
C ASP A 486 -22.67 4.62 -0.16
N THR A 487 -21.95 3.58 -0.59
CA THR A 487 -20.54 3.71 -1.00
C THR A 487 -20.43 4.43 -2.33
N LEU A 488 -21.34 4.19 -3.28
CA LEU A 488 -21.35 4.87 -4.58
C LEU A 488 -21.66 6.36 -4.46
N VAL A 489 -22.61 6.76 -3.60
CA VAL A 489 -22.88 8.19 -3.34
C VAL A 489 -21.65 8.89 -2.76
N LYS A 490 -21.00 8.30 -1.75
CA LYS A 490 -19.77 8.84 -1.15
C LYS A 490 -18.62 8.96 -2.14
N LEU A 491 -18.48 7.99 -3.05
CA LEU A 491 -17.48 8.06 -4.14
C LEU A 491 -17.79 9.18 -5.13
N SER A 492 -19.06 9.39 -5.50
CA SER A 492 -19.47 10.51 -6.36
C SER A 492 -19.12 11.86 -5.73
N GLU A 493 -19.54 12.08 -4.48
CA GLU A 493 -19.26 13.30 -3.73
C GLU A 493 -17.74 13.52 -3.58
N PHE A 494 -16.97 12.47 -3.32
CA PHE A 494 -15.52 12.56 -3.27
C PHE A 494 -14.89 12.94 -4.61
N PHE A 495 -15.30 12.31 -5.71
CA PHE A 495 -14.76 12.64 -7.04
C PHE A 495 -15.06 14.09 -7.42
N ASP A 496 -16.29 14.57 -7.22
CA ASP A 496 -16.66 15.96 -7.54
C ASP A 496 -15.89 16.98 -6.70
N ASN A 497 -15.75 16.73 -5.39
CA ASN A 497 -14.98 17.59 -4.49
C ASN A 497 -13.48 17.58 -4.85
N ALA A 498 -12.89 16.40 -5.06
CA ALA A 498 -11.48 16.25 -5.39
C ALA A 498 -11.14 16.87 -6.76
N ILE A 499 -11.99 16.68 -7.79
CA ILE A 499 -11.81 17.32 -9.10
C ILE A 499 -11.90 18.85 -8.97
N THR A 500 -12.84 19.37 -8.17
CA THR A 500 -12.98 20.81 -7.92
C THR A 500 -11.74 21.39 -7.25
N GLN A 501 -11.21 20.74 -6.22
CA GLN A 501 -9.98 21.17 -5.54
C GLN A 501 -8.75 21.06 -6.45
N MET A 502 -8.63 19.97 -7.22
CA MET A 502 -7.51 19.76 -8.15
C MET A 502 -7.51 20.81 -9.27
N ARG A 503 -8.68 21.17 -9.82
CA ARG A 503 -8.83 22.26 -10.82
C ARG A 503 -8.47 23.63 -10.25
N ALA A 504 -8.74 23.87 -8.97
CA ALA A 504 -8.40 25.14 -8.32
C ALA A 504 -6.88 25.40 -8.24
N VAL A 505 -6.07 24.34 -8.23
CA VAL A 505 -4.59 24.38 -8.16
C VAL A 505 -3.91 23.94 -9.47
N GLU A 506 -4.62 24.02 -10.60
CA GLU A 506 -4.11 23.57 -11.92
C GLU A 506 -2.97 24.44 -12.46
N LYS A 507 -2.82 25.70 -11.99
CA LYS A 507 -1.72 26.58 -12.44
C LYS A 507 -0.41 26.28 -11.74
N GLU A 508 -0.49 25.92 -10.46
CA GLU A 508 0.60 25.50 -9.60
C GLU A 508 1.29 24.23 -10.13
N ARG A 509 0.58 23.44 -10.96
CA ARG A 509 1.11 22.31 -11.72
C ARG A 509 2.20 22.69 -12.73
N ASP A 510 2.18 23.93 -13.24
CA ASP A 510 3.21 24.40 -14.17
C ASP A 510 4.40 25.06 -13.43
N GLU A 511 4.27 25.30 -12.12
CA GLU A 511 5.33 25.78 -11.22
C GLU A 511 6.01 24.63 -10.43
N GLU A 512 5.35 23.49 -10.25
CA GLU A 512 5.90 22.34 -9.55
C GLU A 512 7.07 21.71 -10.33
N THR A 513 8.21 21.57 -9.65
CA THR A 513 9.48 21.08 -10.25
C THR A 513 9.76 19.62 -9.94
N SER A 514 9.11 19.03 -8.94
CA SER A 514 9.30 17.62 -8.60
C SER A 514 8.56 16.72 -9.59
N PRO A 515 9.27 15.83 -10.32
CA PRO A 515 8.62 14.93 -11.28
C PRO A 515 7.70 13.92 -10.58
N ARG A 516 7.94 13.63 -9.28
CA ARG A 516 7.08 12.80 -8.44
C ARG A 516 5.73 13.47 -8.21
N TRP A 517 5.72 14.73 -7.77
CA TRP A 517 4.49 15.49 -7.51
C TRP A 517 3.71 15.81 -8.80
N LEU A 518 4.40 16.11 -9.91
CA LEU A 518 3.78 16.20 -11.23
C LEU A 518 3.10 14.88 -11.64
N ALA A 519 3.78 13.75 -11.50
CA ALA A 519 3.22 12.43 -11.84
C ALA A 519 2.02 12.07 -10.95
N HIS A 520 2.06 12.38 -9.65
CA HIS A 520 0.91 12.20 -8.76
C HIS A 520 -0.28 13.07 -9.17
N TYR A 521 -0.07 14.38 -9.43
CA TYR A 521 -1.15 15.29 -9.82
C TYR A 521 -1.80 14.86 -11.14
N ASP A 522 -0.98 14.65 -12.19
CA ASP A 522 -1.47 14.32 -13.52
C ASP A 522 -2.21 12.96 -13.52
N LEU A 523 -1.67 11.95 -12.81
CA LEU A 523 -2.33 10.65 -12.65
C LEU A 523 -3.63 10.77 -11.85
N LEU A 524 -3.64 11.52 -10.74
CA LEU A 524 -4.82 11.67 -9.90
C LEU A 524 -5.95 12.38 -10.66
N MET A 525 -5.66 13.49 -11.35
CA MET A 525 -6.66 14.21 -12.15
C MET A 525 -7.27 13.32 -13.23
N GLY A 526 -6.43 12.65 -14.01
CA GLY A 526 -6.88 11.76 -15.08
C GLY A 526 -7.76 10.61 -14.58
N ARG A 527 -7.36 9.97 -13.46
CA ARG A 527 -8.12 8.87 -12.87
C ARG A 527 -9.39 9.31 -12.17
N LEU A 528 -9.43 10.48 -11.52
CA LEU A 528 -10.65 11.02 -10.90
C LEU A 528 -11.74 11.26 -11.96
N LEU A 529 -11.39 11.94 -13.06
CA LEU A 529 -12.31 12.19 -14.17
C LEU A 529 -12.81 10.89 -14.79
N ALA A 530 -11.92 9.95 -15.13
CA ALA A 530 -12.30 8.65 -15.70
C ALA A 530 -13.24 7.85 -14.76
N ASN A 531 -12.94 7.80 -13.45
CA ASN A 531 -13.77 7.05 -12.50
C ASN A 531 -15.09 7.76 -12.16
N ARG A 532 -15.18 9.09 -12.26
CA ARG A 532 -16.46 9.81 -12.24
C ARG A 532 -17.36 9.40 -13.40
N ILE A 533 -16.85 9.37 -14.63
CA ILE A 533 -17.66 8.97 -15.79
C ILE A 533 -18.11 7.51 -15.70
N ARG A 534 -17.24 6.59 -15.27
CA ARG A 534 -17.63 5.19 -15.01
C ARG A 534 -18.69 5.04 -13.92
N LEU A 535 -18.64 5.89 -12.89
CA LEU A 535 -19.66 5.93 -11.83
C LEU A 535 -21.00 6.47 -12.39
N ASN A 536 -20.98 7.55 -13.17
CA ASN A 536 -22.15 8.11 -13.87
C ASN A 536 -22.79 7.10 -14.82
N ASN A 537 -21.99 6.29 -15.53
CA ASN A 537 -22.48 5.24 -16.43
C ASN A 537 -23.01 4.01 -15.69
N SER A 538 -22.40 3.62 -14.57
CA SER A 538 -22.78 2.39 -13.85
C SER A 538 -23.97 2.55 -12.90
N ILE A 539 -24.16 3.70 -12.26
CA ILE A 539 -25.29 3.94 -11.34
C ILE A 539 -26.66 3.73 -12.01
N PRO A 540 -26.94 4.24 -13.23
CA PRO A 540 -28.19 3.98 -13.95
C PRO A 540 -28.43 2.48 -14.20
N LEU A 541 -27.39 1.73 -14.57
CA LEU A 541 -27.48 0.29 -14.85
C LEU A 541 -27.76 -0.53 -13.58
N LEU A 542 -27.18 -0.13 -12.45
CA LEU A 542 -27.46 -0.70 -11.14
C LEU A 542 -28.89 -0.37 -10.69
N ASN A 543 -29.36 0.86 -10.91
CA ASN A 543 -30.73 1.26 -10.58
C ASN A 543 -31.78 0.57 -11.46
N GLU A 544 -31.51 0.34 -12.75
CA GLU A 544 -32.36 -0.48 -13.63
C GLU A 544 -32.48 -1.91 -13.09
N MET A 545 -31.34 -2.55 -12.80
CA MET A 545 -31.30 -3.92 -12.28
C MET A 545 -31.98 -4.05 -10.91
N TYR A 546 -31.84 -3.04 -10.04
CA TYR A 546 -32.56 -2.98 -8.77
C TYR A 546 -34.08 -2.87 -8.97
N ALA A 547 -34.53 -2.00 -9.87
CA ALA A 547 -35.95 -1.78 -10.14
C ALA A 547 -36.61 -2.93 -10.91
N ARG A 548 -35.85 -3.62 -11.77
CA ARG A 548 -36.32 -4.73 -12.62
C ARG A 548 -35.25 -5.84 -12.71
N PRO A 549 -35.11 -6.67 -11.66
CA PRO A 549 -34.11 -7.74 -11.64
C PRO A 549 -34.29 -8.71 -12.81
N LYS A 550 -33.21 -8.97 -13.54
CA LYS A 550 -33.19 -9.91 -14.67
C LYS A 550 -32.93 -11.33 -14.15
N ALA A 551 -33.69 -12.31 -14.60
CA ALA A 551 -33.44 -13.72 -14.28
C ALA A 551 -32.43 -14.29 -15.27
N CYS A 552 -31.48 -15.11 -14.79
CA CYS A 552 -30.52 -15.80 -15.65
C CYS A 552 -31.22 -16.78 -16.61
N GLN A 553 -30.78 -16.81 -17.86
CA GLN A 553 -31.32 -17.65 -18.92
C GLN A 553 -30.70 -19.06 -18.90
N ASP A 554 -31.36 -19.99 -19.59
CA ASP A 554 -30.94 -21.39 -19.82
C ASP A 554 -30.58 -22.24 -18.58
N GLY A 555 -30.60 -21.70 -17.36
CA GLY A 555 -30.23 -22.40 -16.12
C GLY A 555 -28.77 -22.87 -16.08
N THR A 556 -27.87 -22.22 -16.81
CA THR A 556 -26.41 -22.48 -16.81
C THR A 556 -25.61 -21.46 -16.00
N THR A 557 -26.24 -20.34 -15.69
CA THR A 557 -25.72 -19.12 -15.04
C THR A 557 -26.54 -18.84 -13.78
N ASN A 558 -25.97 -18.10 -12.82
CA ASN A 558 -26.62 -17.76 -11.54
C ASN A 558 -26.25 -16.37 -11.01
N ALA A 559 -25.54 -15.59 -11.82
CA ALA A 559 -25.03 -14.28 -11.48
C ALA A 559 -25.15 -13.32 -12.66
N TRP A 560 -25.03 -12.04 -12.36
CA TRP A 560 -24.89 -10.96 -13.33
C TRP A 560 -23.59 -10.22 -13.06
N GLU A 561 -22.88 -9.90 -14.14
CA GLU A 561 -21.60 -9.19 -14.09
C GLU A 561 -21.69 -7.95 -14.97
N LEU A 562 -21.39 -6.80 -14.36
CA LEU A 562 -21.28 -5.51 -15.00
C LEU A 562 -19.93 -5.47 -15.73
N THR A 563 -19.97 -5.86 -17.01
CA THR A 563 -18.78 -6.06 -17.85
C THR A 563 -18.58 -4.85 -18.74
N GLY A 564 -17.33 -4.41 -18.90
CA GLY A 564 -17.03 -3.25 -19.73
C GLY A 564 -17.17 -3.54 -21.22
N ILE A 565 -17.68 -2.57 -21.98
CA ILE A 565 -17.95 -2.69 -23.42
C ILE A 565 -16.64 -2.50 -24.21
N GLU A 566 -16.32 -3.43 -25.10
CA GLU A 566 -15.14 -3.36 -25.98
C GLU A 566 -15.19 -2.13 -26.90
N GLY A 567 -14.06 -1.43 -27.07
CA GLY A 567 -13.99 -0.20 -27.87
C GLY A 567 -14.48 1.08 -27.16
N THR A 568 -14.78 1.02 -25.86
CA THR A 568 -15.16 2.19 -25.04
C THR A 568 -14.04 2.68 -24.11
N ALA A 569 -12.82 2.20 -24.29
CA ALA A 569 -11.64 2.64 -23.53
C ALA A 569 -11.14 4.00 -24.05
N LEU A 570 -10.58 4.85 -23.17
CA LEU A 570 -10.03 6.17 -23.57
C LEU A 570 -8.99 6.06 -24.70
N ARG A 571 -8.23 4.96 -24.69
CA ARG A 571 -7.30 4.57 -25.74
C ARG A 571 -7.83 3.35 -26.49
N ASN A 572 -8.26 3.55 -27.72
CA ASN A 572 -8.72 2.47 -28.59
C ASN A 572 -7.54 1.59 -29.07
N PRO A 573 -7.68 0.25 -29.06
CA PRO A 573 -6.68 -0.68 -29.59
C PRO A 573 -6.65 -0.65 -31.13
N GLY A 574 -6.06 0.41 -31.68
CA GLY A 574 -5.98 0.67 -33.12
C GLY A 574 -5.23 1.94 -33.51
N GLY A 575 -4.95 2.84 -32.57
CA GLY A 575 -4.18 4.08 -32.80
C GLY A 575 -5.03 5.27 -33.24
N GLU A 576 -6.20 5.04 -33.86
CA GLU A 576 -7.30 6.00 -33.87
C GLU A 576 -8.01 5.89 -32.52
N GLY A 577 -8.07 7.00 -31.77
CA GLY A 577 -8.67 7.03 -30.43
C GLY A 577 -10.19 6.79 -30.44
N VAL A 578 -10.85 6.99 -29.29
CA VAL A 578 -12.32 7.05 -29.22
C VAL A 578 -12.81 7.99 -30.33
N ASN A 579 -13.62 7.48 -31.26
CA ASN A 579 -14.39 8.36 -32.11
C ASN A 579 -15.39 9.07 -31.18
N PRO A 580 -15.40 10.41 -31.06
CA PRO A 580 -16.35 11.10 -30.20
C PRO A 580 -17.82 10.72 -30.50
N ASP A 581 -18.14 10.32 -31.75
CA ASP A 581 -19.47 9.80 -32.11
C ASP A 581 -19.85 8.48 -31.40
N ALA A 582 -18.90 7.76 -30.80
CA ALA A 582 -19.19 6.56 -29.99
C ALA A 582 -19.78 6.93 -28.62
N ALA A 583 -19.50 8.13 -28.11
CA ALA A 583 -20.11 8.69 -26.90
C ALA A 583 -21.52 9.26 -27.17
N ALA A 584 -22.31 8.63 -28.05
CA ALA A 584 -23.57 9.14 -28.60
C ALA A 584 -24.71 9.40 -27.57
N ASN A 585 -24.47 9.11 -26.28
CA ASN A 585 -25.41 9.31 -25.18
C ASN A 585 -24.84 10.12 -24.00
N SER A 586 -23.59 10.61 -24.07
CA SER A 586 -22.99 11.39 -22.96
C SER A 586 -23.46 12.84 -22.97
N SER A 587 -23.44 13.52 -21.82
CA SER A 587 -23.65 14.97 -21.79
C SER A 587 -22.42 15.70 -22.35
N GLY A 588 -22.58 16.97 -22.75
CA GLY A 588 -21.46 17.76 -23.27
C GLY A 588 -20.33 17.98 -22.25
N ASP A 589 -20.67 17.97 -20.95
CA ASP A 589 -19.69 18.08 -19.87
C ASP A 589 -18.89 16.77 -19.71
N ASP A 590 -19.53 15.60 -19.89
CA ASP A 590 -18.88 14.30 -19.83
C ASP A 590 -17.86 14.11 -20.98
N GLU A 591 -18.19 14.57 -22.21
CA GLU A 591 -17.28 14.52 -23.36
C GLU A 591 -16.02 15.36 -23.11
N GLN A 592 -16.19 16.56 -22.53
CA GLN A 592 -15.07 17.42 -22.14
C GLN A 592 -14.21 16.76 -21.06
N ASP A 593 -14.83 16.15 -20.04
CA ASP A 593 -14.11 15.46 -18.97
C ASP A 593 -13.34 14.24 -19.46
N LEU A 594 -13.89 13.44 -20.39
CA LEU A 594 -13.19 12.31 -21.02
C LEU A 594 -11.95 12.78 -21.81
N SER A 595 -12.08 13.87 -22.56
CA SER A 595 -10.97 14.49 -23.30
C SER A 595 -9.85 14.99 -22.38
N ILE A 596 -10.22 15.64 -21.26
CA ILE A 596 -9.26 16.08 -20.23
C ILE A 596 -8.62 14.88 -19.53
N ALA A 597 -9.40 13.87 -19.13
CA ALA A 597 -8.92 12.66 -18.48
C ALA A 597 -7.84 11.97 -19.32
N ARG A 598 -8.13 11.75 -20.60
CA ARG A 598 -7.19 11.19 -21.57
C ARG A 598 -5.93 12.03 -21.70
N SER A 599 -6.07 13.35 -21.84
CA SER A 599 -4.94 14.29 -21.98
C SER A 599 -3.99 14.28 -20.77
N TYR A 600 -4.51 14.02 -19.57
CA TYR A 600 -3.71 13.85 -18.36
C TYR A 600 -3.03 12.47 -18.29
N LEU A 601 -3.74 11.39 -18.61
CA LEU A 601 -3.17 10.03 -18.55
C LEU A 601 -2.13 9.77 -19.65
N GLU A 602 -2.37 10.21 -20.89
CA GLU A 602 -1.38 10.12 -21.99
C GLU A 602 -0.13 10.95 -21.68
N ARG A 603 -0.29 12.10 -20.99
CA ARG A 603 0.83 12.92 -20.49
C ARG A 603 1.67 12.17 -19.45
N VAL A 604 1.05 11.39 -18.55
CA VAL A 604 1.79 10.56 -17.58
C VAL A 604 2.59 9.46 -18.28
N GLU A 605 1.97 8.73 -19.22
CA GLU A 605 2.65 7.68 -19.98
C GLU A 605 3.84 8.24 -20.79
N ALA A 606 3.68 9.42 -21.39
CA ALA A 606 4.73 10.07 -22.20
C ALA A 606 5.85 10.74 -21.39
N ARG A 607 5.52 11.41 -20.26
CA ARG A 607 6.51 12.17 -19.46
C ARG A 607 7.18 11.35 -18.36
N HIS A 608 6.55 10.27 -17.90
CA HIS A 608 7.04 9.44 -16.79
C HIS A 608 7.23 7.96 -17.19
N PRO A 609 7.86 7.64 -18.35
CA PRO A 609 8.01 6.26 -18.82
C PRO A 609 8.88 5.42 -17.88
N GLY A 610 8.58 4.13 -17.79
CA GLY A 610 9.30 3.19 -16.91
C GLY A 610 9.00 3.34 -15.41
N THR A 611 7.92 4.04 -15.05
CA THR A 611 7.52 4.30 -13.65
C THR A 611 6.15 3.68 -13.32
N PRO A 612 5.81 3.43 -12.04
CA PRO A 612 4.50 2.89 -11.68
C PRO A 612 3.33 3.82 -12.07
N TRP A 613 3.53 5.15 -12.06
CA TRP A 613 2.50 6.10 -12.54
C TRP A 613 2.15 5.86 -14.02
N ALA A 614 3.14 5.62 -14.89
CA ALA A 614 2.89 5.31 -16.31
C ALA A 614 2.22 3.93 -16.51
N VAL A 615 2.52 2.94 -15.65
CA VAL A 615 1.81 1.65 -15.68
C VAL A 615 0.33 1.84 -15.30
N LEU A 616 0.05 2.60 -14.24
CA LEU A 616 -1.32 2.91 -13.82
C LEU A 616 -2.07 3.75 -14.87
N ALA A 617 -1.43 4.78 -15.44
CA ALA A 617 -2.04 5.60 -16.48
C ALA A 617 -2.40 4.78 -17.72
N ARG A 618 -1.51 3.87 -18.14
CA ARG A 618 -1.75 2.94 -19.25
C ARG A 618 -2.94 2.02 -18.98
N LEU A 619 -2.98 1.37 -17.81
CA LEU A 619 -4.07 0.48 -17.42
C LEU A 619 -5.41 1.22 -17.24
N GLU A 620 -5.39 2.50 -16.90
CA GLU A 620 -6.57 3.36 -16.84
C GLU A 620 -7.07 3.78 -18.23
N LEU A 621 -6.14 4.09 -19.16
CA LEU A 621 -6.43 4.42 -20.56
C LEU A 621 -7.04 3.24 -21.33
N ASP A 622 -6.54 2.03 -21.07
CA ASP A 622 -6.98 0.78 -21.70
C ASP A 622 -8.26 0.21 -21.05
N ALA A 623 -8.67 0.72 -19.88
CA ALA A 623 -9.89 0.29 -19.21
C ALA A 623 -11.15 0.90 -19.89
N PRO A 624 -12.23 0.13 -20.08
CA PRO A 624 -13.48 0.60 -20.69
C PRO A 624 -14.16 1.69 -19.85
N MET A 625 -14.87 2.61 -20.51
CA MET A 625 -15.66 3.68 -19.87
C MET A 625 -17.14 3.31 -19.70
N GLU A 626 -17.67 2.43 -20.56
CA GLU A 626 -19.06 2.00 -20.55
C GLU A 626 -19.20 0.52 -20.17
N PHE A 627 -20.39 0.14 -19.71
CA PHE A 627 -20.66 -1.18 -19.14
C PHE A 627 -21.99 -1.73 -19.62
N GLU A 628 -22.09 -3.06 -19.67
CA GLU A 628 -23.32 -3.79 -19.90
C GLU A 628 -23.48 -4.96 -18.91
N TRP A 629 -24.71 -5.44 -18.79
CA TRP A 629 -25.03 -6.60 -17.95
C TRP A 629 -24.86 -7.90 -18.73
N GLN A 630 -23.85 -8.69 -18.35
CA GLN A 630 -23.64 -10.04 -18.89
C GLN A 630 -24.00 -11.11 -17.85
N GLU A 631 -24.52 -12.26 -18.31
CA GLU A 631 -24.79 -13.39 -17.43
C GLU A 631 -23.50 -14.12 -17.06
N ALA A 632 -23.34 -14.40 -15.78
CA ALA A 632 -22.14 -14.99 -15.20
C ALA A 632 -22.47 -16.23 -14.34
N PHE A 633 -21.42 -16.98 -14.01
CA PHE A 633 -21.49 -18.05 -13.02
C PHE A 633 -20.58 -17.71 -11.83
N MET A 634 -21.19 -17.62 -10.64
CA MET A 634 -20.51 -17.48 -9.36
C MET A 634 -20.76 -18.74 -8.52
N THR A 635 -19.73 -19.28 -7.87
CA THR A 635 -19.95 -20.33 -6.87
C THR A 635 -20.77 -19.74 -5.71
N PRO A 636 -21.97 -20.26 -5.41
CA PRO A 636 -22.80 -19.71 -4.35
C PRO A 636 -22.28 -20.14 -2.96
N PRO A 637 -22.72 -19.49 -1.88
CA PRO A 637 -22.43 -19.88 -0.50
C PRO A 637 -22.75 -21.35 -0.20
N ALA A 638 -22.01 -21.94 0.73
CA ALA A 638 -22.17 -23.35 1.09
C ALA A 638 -23.60 -23.65 1.59
N GLY A 639 -24.29 -24.57 0.91
CA GLY A 639 -25.66 -24.97 1.22
C GLY A 639 -26.73 -24.38 0.29
N GLU A 640 -26.40 -23.39 -0.55
CA GLU A 640 -27.29 -22.92 -1.61
C GLU A 640 -27.33 -23.90 -2.80
N LYS A 641 -28.47 -23.93 -3.50
CA LYS A 641 -28.70 -24.82 -4.65
C LYS A 641 -28.17 -24.20 -5.93
N LEU A 642 -27.41 -24.97 -6.72
CA LEU A 642 -26.98 -24.54 -8.05
C LEU A 642 -28.15 -24.55 -9.04
N PRO A 643 -28.07 -23.83 -10.18
CA PRO A 643 -29.14 -23.77 -11.19
C PRO A 643 -29.68 -25.14 -11.64
N TRP A 644 -28.78 -26.11 -11.80
CA TRP A 644 -29.08 -27.47 -12.23
C TRP A 644 -29.49 -28.42 -11.08
N ASP A 645 -29.49 -27.97 -9.82
CA ASP A 645 -30.00 -28.77 -8.68
C ASP A 645 -31.50 -28.52 -8.44
N GLN A 646 -32.12 -27.65 -9.24
CA GLN A 646 -33.56 -27.39 -9.22
C GLN A 646 -34.38 -28.48 -9.95
N LYS A 647 -33.74 -29.32 -10.78
CA LYS A 647 -34.39 -30.35 -11.61
C LYS A 647 -33.56 -31.65 -11.63
N PRO A 648 -34.19 -32.83 -11.77
CA PRO A 648 -33.46 -34.09 -11.93
C PRO A 648 -32.70 -34.14 -13.27
N TRP A 649 -31.60 -34.90 -13.33
CA TRP A 649 -30.69 -34.96 -14.49
C TRP A 649 -31.37 -35.29 -15.83
N SER A 650 -32.44 -36.09 -15.81
CA SER A 650 -33.25 -36.44 -16.98
C SER A 650 -33.97 -35.24 -17.63
N GLU A 651 -34.24 -34.19 -16.86
CA GLU A 651 -34.97 -32.99 -17.28
C GLU A 651 -34.05 -31.80 -17.62
N LEU A 652 -32.74 -31.96 -17.44
CA LEU A 652 -31.75 -30.95 -17.83
C LEU A 652 -31.57 -30.92 -19.35
N SER A 653 -31.40 -29.72 -19.91
CA SER A 653 -30.96 -29.54 -21.30
C SER A 653 -29.52 -30.02 -21.49
N GLU A 654 -29.09 -30.30 -22.72
CA GLU A 654 -27.69 -30.69 -22.96
C GLU A 654 -26.70 -29.59 -22.55
N LYS A 655 -27.04 -28.30 -22.74
CA LYS A 655 -26.26 -27.17 -22.20
C LYS A 655 -26.13 -27.24 -20.68
N GLN A 656 -27.22 -27.52 -19.95
CA GLN A 656 -27.21 -27.64 -18.49
C GLN A 656 -26.39 -28.85 -18.02
N LYS A 657 -26.47 -29.99 -18.72
CA LYS A 657 -25.65 -31.17 -18.44
C LYS A 657 -24.17 -30.90 -18.70
N GLU A 658 -23.83 -30.16 -19.75
CA GLU A 658 -22.46 -29.76 -20.05
C GLU A 658 -21.92 -28.75 -19.03
N ALA A 659 -22.69 -27.74 -18.66
CA ALA A 659 -22.33 -26.79 -17.59
C ALA A 659 -22.13 -27.50 -16.25
N LYS A 660 -23.04 -28.40 -15.86
CA LYS A 660 -22.90 -29.24 -14.66
C LYS A 660 -21.63 -30.09 -14.71
N LYS A 661 -21.37 -30.81 -15.81
CA LYS A 661 -20.12 -31.58 -16.01
C LYS A 661 -18.86 -30.70 -15.95
N LYS A 662 -18.90 -29.47 -16.49
CA LYS A 662 -17.79 -28.51 -16.45
C LYS A 662 -17.52 -28.04 -15.01
N PHE A 663 -18.57 -27.77 -14.25
CA PHE A 663 -18.48 -27.40 -12.83
C PHE A 663 -18.02 -28.57 -11.94
N GLU A 664 -18.55 -29.78 -12.14
CA GLU A 664 -18.09 -31.00 -11.46
C GLU A 664 -16.61 -31.28 -11.76
N ARG A 665 -16.18 -31.13 -13.01
CA ARG A 665 -14.75 -31.19 -13.38
C ARG A 665 -13.91 -30.11 -12.70
N PHE A 666 -14.43 -28.88 -12.59
CA PHE A 666 -13.74 -27.80 -11.89
C PHE A 666 -13.59 -28.13 -10.39
N GLN A 667 -14.66 -28.61 -9.73
CA GLN A 667 -14.58 -29.07 -8.32
C GLN A 667 -13.62 -30.25 -8.15
N VAL A 668 -13.61 -31.21 -9.08
CA VAL A 668 -12.64 -32.32 -9.06
C VAL A 668 -11.21 -31.81 -9.25
N LEU A 669 -10.97 -30.84 -10.13
CA LEU A 669 -9.64 -30.23 -10.31
C LEU A 669 -9.19 -29.42 -9.09
N GLU A 670 -10.08 -28.66 -8.45
CA GLU A 670 -9.79 -27.97 -7.19
C GLU A 670 -9.47 -28.97 -6.07
N LYS A 671 -10.28 -30.04 -5.94
CA LYS A 671 -10.04 -31.13 -5.00
C LYS A 671 -8.73 -31.87 -5.29
N GLN A 672 -8.41 -32.14 -6.55
CA GLN A 672 -7.15 -32.76 -6.97
C GLN A 672 -5.94 -31.84 -6.76
N LYS A 673 -6.09 -30.51 -6.89
CA LYS A 673 -5.03 -29.57 -6.50
C LYS A 673 -4.78 -29.63 -5.00
N ALA A 674 -5.82 -29.64 -4.18
CA ALA A 674 -5.70 -29.79 -2.73
C ALA A 674 -5.09 -31.15 -2.34
N GLU A 675 -5.54 -32.24 -2.96
CA GLU A 675 -5.01 -33.60 -2.73
C GLU A 675 -3.56 -33.75 -3.22
N ALA A 676 -3.20 -33.23 -4.40
CA ALA A 676 -1.83 -33.27 -4.91
C ALA A 676 -0.89 -32.28 -4.18
N ALA A 677 -1.43 -31.28 -3.49
CA ALA A 677 -0.68 -30.48 -2.53
C ALA A 677 -0.43 -31.25 -1.21
N ALA A 678 -1.38 -32.09 -0.79
CA ALA A 678 -1.28 -32.95 0.39
C ALA A 678 -0.47 -34.26 0.19
N GLU A 679 -0.40 -34.82 -1.03
CA GLU A 679 0.44 -36.01 -1.31
C GLU A 679 1.94 -35.69 -1.43
N LYS A 680 2.31 -34.41 -1.60
CA LYS A 680 3.70 -33.96 -1.73
C LYS A 680 4.42 -33.76 -0.39
N SER A 681 3.79 -34.09 0.73
CA SER A 681 4.19 -33.66 2.06
C SER A 681 3.99 -34.76 3.11
N VAL A 682 5.09 -35.22 3.69
CA VAL A 682 5.08 -36.03 4.92
C VAL A 682 6.13 -35.47 5.87
N THR A 683 5.71 -35.07 7.08
CA THR A 683 6.60 -34.81 8.22
C THR A 683 6.03 -35.45 9.49
N PRO A 684 6.86 -35.84 10.48
CA PRO A 684 6.49 -36.98 11.34
C PRO A 684 5.69 -36.66 12.62
N ASP A 685 5.64 -35.41 13.07
CA ASP A 685 5.52 -35.12 14.51
C ASP A 685 4.15 -34.60 15.02
N GLY A 686 3.12 -34.56 14.17
CA GLY A 686 1.71 -34.48 14.62
C GLY A 686 1.27 -33.27 15.48
N LYS A 687 2.09 -32.22 15.60
CA LYS A 687 1.74 -30.98 16.30
C LYS A 687 0.96 -30.02 15.38
N PRO A 688 -0.01 -29.25 15.89
CA PRO A 688 -0.61 -28.15 15.13
C PRO A 688 0.43 -27.05 14.92
N VAL A 689 0.60 -26.61 13.67
CA VAL A 689 1.39 -25.41 13.36
C VAL A 689 0.51 -24.21 13.64
N LYS A 690 1.10 -23.22 14.33
CA LYS A 690 0.50 -21.88 14.40
C LYS A 690 0.65 -21.24 13.02
N ILE A 691 -0.39 -20.60 12.51
CA ILE A 691 -0.19 -19.62 11.43
C ILE A 691 0.87 -18.62 11.95
N PRO A 692 1.96 -18.38 11.21
CA PRO A 692 2.96 -17.40 11.60
C PRO A 692 2.28 -16.06 11.88
N LYS A 693 2.65 -15.44 12.99
CA LYS A 693 2.48 -13.99 13.10
C LYS A 693 3.63 -13.39 12.30
N LEU A 694 3.30 -13.01 11.07
CA LEU A 694 3.90 -11.87 10.42
C LEU A 694 3.36 -10.65 11.17
#